data_AF-A0A8T4R9Y9-F1
#
_entry.id   AF-A0A8T4R9Y9-F1
#
_cell.length_a   1.000
_cell.length_b   1.000
_cell.length_c   1.000
_cell.angle_alpha   90.00
_cell.angle_beta   90.00
_cell.angle_gamma   90.00
#
_symmetry.space_group_name_H-M   'P 1'
#
loop_
_entity.id
_entity.type
_entity.pdbx_description
1 polymer ?
#
loop_
_entity_poly.entity_id
_entity_poly.type
_entity_poly.pdbx_seq_one_letter_code
_entity_poly.pdbx_strand_id
1 'polypeptide(L)'
;MPKNNSTIDKSNKNKSTKGSTKEGLITKDLIKDHNSLAKGHNSLTKSHAHKTKSQNHKILVTSALPYANGPIHVGHLVEYIQTDIFVRFLKLIGKDAIYCCADDTHGTPIELKAHQLGIKPEELIEKIWKEHTQDFSDFNIKFDSYYSTNSPENKYYAEYIYKKLKEKGLIYTKPIKLIYCNNCKRFLPDRFVKGICPNCKADEQYGDVCEKCGTTHKTTDLISPICTLCGKTPVQKESTHYFFKLSACKEQLHHFLKSKKLQKEVVNFCNTWMEKLEDWCISRDGPYFGFEIPDSKKETGDIKYFYVWLDAPIGYIASTANYCKELKKNRNEKDKRNLNEKDKKSSVLSEKEYCEKDYCEKDYWMPNTPENSEIIHVIGKDIIYFHFLFWPAMLINAGIKAPDQIQVHGFLTVNREKMSKSRGTFITARHYLNYLGGEYLRYYYASSLPSTLTDIDMDIKDFKEKINHELIGNIGNLANRTITFLNKEFDSKISEIDIEDKDVQRIINDFNEKAVVIRKKYHDFEYREAVKDILYLSSLGNKYFQEKEPWKLAKGSAEDRKKAQKVLTLCFNLLKNVSIIISPIVPAFAEKLQKQLGLEKQVGLQKHLNVLNVHPTPSSNSLTWNDLHFDVKNHKVNSAEILVKKIENEIEKMINDNVKNSGDKSGKEKAEKERRETNKEFNLDLRVGKVESIIDHPNADKLYLLKVNLGKNKEGKPEIRQLVGGIRAHFKKEDVLGKNLVIVCNLAHAKLKGETSEGMLLAAKKEYVDKSGVKKEKLALLSAPNSKQGDRVYPDGEKEKLLQTFKTITYNDFQKYRFDVKNKEVFWVNKEENKTDNKGEKKALRTDKEKIKVDIDDGAEVC
;
A
#
# COMPACT_ATOMS: atom_id res chain seq x y z
N MET A 1 -34.68 -44.46 30.62
CA MET A 1 -36.00 -44.99 31.04
C MET A 1 -35.92 -45.36 32.52
N PRO A 2 -36.98 -45.18 33.33
CA PRO A 2 -37.39 -43.93 34.01
C PRO A 2 -37.42 -44.14 35.56
N LYS A 3 -37.70 -43.20 36.49
CA LYS A 3 -38.89 -42.33 36.76
C LYS A 3 -38.50 -41.33 37.89
N ASN A 4 -38.79 -40.01 37.79
CA ASN A 4 -39.90 -39.22 38.38
C ASN A 4 -40.11 -39.42 39.91
N ASN A 5 -40.36 -38.44 40.80
CA ASN A 5 -40.83 -37.04 40.65
C ASN A 5 -40.78 -36.27 42.01
N SER A 6 -40.95 -34.93 41.93
CA SER A 6 -41.44 -33.94 42.93
C SER A 6 -40.43 -33.40 43.98
N THR A 7 -40.32 -32.11 44.33
CA THR A 7 -41.13 -30.89 44.10
C THR A 7 -40.32 -29.63 44.54
N ILE A 8 -40.48 -28.52 43.79
CA ILE A 8 -40.49 -27.06 44.11
C ILE A 8 -39.98 -26.65 45.53
N ASP A 9 -39.01 -25.76 45.74
CA ASP A 9 -39.09 -24.32 45.48
C ASP A 9 -37.70 -23.62 45.52
N LYS A 10 -37.50 -22.56 44.74
CA LYS A 10 -36.23 -21.81 44.62
C LYS A 10 -36.40 -20.38 45.14
N SER A 11 -35.68 -20.02 46.21
CA SER A 11 -35.14 -18.66 46.35
C SER A 11 -33.80 -18.71 47.07
N ASN A 12 -32.71 -18.47 46.32
CA ASN A 12 -31.37 -18.41 46.87
C ASN A 12 -30.73 -17.07 46.53
N LYS A 13 -30.27 -16.39 47.58
CA LYS A 13 -29.38 -15.23 47.55
C LYS A 13 -28.07 -15.62 46.87
N ASN A 14 -27.50 -14.74 46.04
CA ASN A 14 -26.16 -14.20 46.32
C ASN A 14 -25.72 -13.12 45.33
N LYS A 15 -25.07 -12.11 45.92
CA LYS A 15 -24.37 -10.99 45.30
C LYS A 15 -23.19 -11.49 44.46
N SER A 16 -22.99 -10.93 43.26
CA SER A 16 -21.67 -10.82 42.66
C SER A 16 -21.52 -9.49 41.91
N THR A 17 -20.28 -9.02 41.95
CA THR A 17 -19.78 -7.69 41.68
C THR A 17 -19.76 -7.31 40.20
N LYS A 18 -20.11 -6.05 39.92
CA LYS A 18 -20.04 -5.42 38.60
C LYS A 18 -18.59 -5.32 38.10
N GLY A 19 -18.31 -5.95 36.95
CA GLY A 19 -17.20 -5.59 36.07
C GLY A 19 -17.78 -5.17 34.71
N SER A 20 -17.75 -3.88 34.40
CA SER A 20 -18.15 -3.36 33.08
C SER A 20 -16.95 -3.38 32.14
N THR A 21 -16.93 -4.30 31.18
CA THR A 21 -15.94 -4.31 30.10
C THR A 21 -16.32 -3.29 29.02
N LYS A 22 -15.33 -2.51 28.55
CA LYS A 22 -15.42 -1.43 27.54
C LYS A 22 -15.84 -1.89 26.12
N GLU A 23 -16.19 -3.16 25.90
CA GLU A 23 -16.71 -3.69 24.61
C GLU A 23 -18.17 -3.28 24.32
N GLY A 24 -18.92 -2.84 25.33
CA GLY A 24 -20.34 -2.49 25.21
C GLY A 24 -20.68 -1.12 24.62
N LEU A 25 -19.69 -0.26 24.32
CA LEU A 25 -19.90 1.07 23.74
C LEU A 25 -19.90 1.05 22.21
N ILE A 26 -19.03 0.25 21.59
CA ILE A 26 -18.88 0.15 20.12
C ILE A 26 -20.07 -0.57 19.48
N THR A 27 -20.59 -1.61 20.14
CA THR A 27 -21.79 -2.33 19.71
C THR A 27 -23.05 -1.48 19.81
N LYS A 28 -23.13 -0.55 20.77
CA LYS A 28 -24.31 0.33 20.93
C LYS A 28 -24.41 1.40 19.83
N ASP A 29 -23.29 1.90 19.32
CA ASP A 29 -23.29 2.85 18.20
C ASP A 29 -23.61 2.17 16.86
N LEU A 30 -23.10 0.95 16.64
CA LEU A 30 -23.47 0.13 15.48
C LEU A 30 -24.96 -0.27 15.49
N ILE A 31 -25.53 -0.57 16.66
CA ILE A 31 -26.95 -0.94 16.81
C ILE A 31 -27.89 0.28 16.77
N LYS A 32 -27.44 1.46 17.22
CA LYS A 32 -28.21 2.71 17.08
C LYS A 32 -28.33 3.14 15.62
N ASP A 33 -27.26 3.02 14.83
CA ASP A 33 -27.27 3.34 13.40
C ASP A 33 -28.05 2.30 12.58
N HIS A 34 -28.06 1.02 13.00
CA HIS A 34 -28.88 -0.01 12.35
C HIS A 34 -30.40 0.26 12.49
N ASN A 35 -30.82 0.92 13.57
CA ASN A 35 -32.23 1.26 13.79
C ASN A 35 -32.69 2.53 13.05
N SER A 36 -31.77 3.42 12.65
CA SER A 36 -32.12 4.62 11.85
C SER A 36 -32.27 4.29 10.37
N LEU A 37 -31.47 3.35 9.84
CA LEU A 37 -31.58 2.87 8.46
C LEU A 37 -32.81 1.97 8.23
N ALA A 38 -33.35 1.34 9.28
CA ALA A 38 -34.45 0.39 9.19
C ALA A 38 -35.87 0.98 9.41
N LYS A 39 -36.00 2.28 9.76
CA LYS A 39 -37.31 2.88 10.09
C LYS A 39 -37.63 4.13 9.28
N GLY A 40 -38.08 3.91 8.04
CA GLY A 40 -38.95 4.85 7.35
C GLY A 40 -40.41 4.59 7.72
N HIS A 41 -40.96 5.36 8.66
CA HIS A 41 -42.35 5.89 8.71
C HIS A 41 -42.80 6.29 10.14
N ASN A 42 -43.32 7.53 10.23
CA ASN A 42 -44.21 8.12 11.25
C ASN A 42 -43.88 8.04 12.75
N SER A 43 -43.44 9.16 13.35
CA SER A 43 -44.35 10.06 14.08
C SER A 43 -43.60 11.29 14.61
N LEU A 44 -44.14 12.48 14.34
CA LEU A 44 -43.73 13.74 14.92
C LEU A 44 -44.42 13.89 16.29
N THR A 45 -43.67 13.82 17.39
CA THR A 45 -44.08 14.48 18.64
C THR A 45 -42.90 15.19 19.28
N LYS A 46 -43.12 16.48 19.56
CA LYS A 46 -42.17 17.43 20.14
C LYS A 46 -41.82 17.01 21.57
N SER A 47 -40.55 16.79 21.88
CA SER A 47 -40.04 16.90 23.25
C SER A 47 -38.79 17.78 23.28
N HIS A 48 -38.77 18.71 24.23
CA HIS A 48 -37.79 19.77 24.35
C HIS A 48 -36.40 19.20 24.63
N ALA A 49 -35.48 19.34 23.68
CA ALA A 49 -34.09 18.93 23.82
C ALA A 49 -33.33 19.93 24.70
N HIS A 50 -33.09 19.57 25.96
CA HIS A 50 -31.97 20.12 26.72
C HIS A 50 -30.67 19.76 25.98
N LYS A 51 -30.01 20.77 25.38
CA LYS A 51 -28.68 20.64 24.75
C LYS A 51 -27.63 20.32 25.82
N THR A 52 -27.33 19.05 26.03
CA THR A 52 -26.04 18.63 26.61
C THR A 52 -24.98 18.73 25.50
N LYS A 53 -23.94 19.55 25.70
CA LYS A 53 -22.76 19.59 24.83
C LYS A 53 -22.09 18.22 24.87
N SER A 54 -22.40 17.35 23.91
CA SER A 54 -21.56 16.20 23.58
C SER A 54 -20.20 16.75 23.14
N GLN A 55 -19.15 16.54 23.93
CA GLN A 55 -17.79 16.85 23.51
C GLN A 55 -17.43 15.86 22.39
N ASN A 56 -17.19 16.35 21.17
CA ASN A 56 -16.83 15.49 20.02
C ASN A 56 -15.50 14.77 20.28
N HIS A 57 -15.47 13.46 19.99
CA HIS A 57 -14.27 12.63 20.01
C HIS A 57 -13.33 13.02 18.86
N LYS A 58 -12.11 13.45 19.19
CA LYS A 58 -11.11 13.96 18.23
C LYS A 58 -10.15 12.85 17.80
N ILE A 59 -9.87 12.72 16.51
CA ILE A 59 -8.96 11.70 15.97
C ILE A 59 -7.79 12.40 15.26
N LEU A 60 -6.56 12.09 15.65
CA LEU A 60 -5.35 12.49 14.94
C LEU A 60 -4.80 11.27 14.21
N VAL A 61 -4.66 11.38 12.89
CA VAL A 61 -4.01 10.38 12.05
C VAL A 61 -2.71 10.96 11.51
N THR A 62 -1.65 10.15 11.46
CA THR A 62 -0.38 10.54 10.84
C THR A 62 0.15 9.42 9.93
N SER A 63 0.96 9.80 8.95
CA SER A 63 1.85 8.92 8.20
C SER A 63 3.28 9.17 8.63
N ALA A 64 4.19 8.24 8.36
CA ALA A 64 5.62 8.47 8.55
C ALA A 64 6.08 9.73 7.80
N LEU A 65 7.06 10.41 8.38
CA LEU A 65 7.60 11.63 7.80
C LEU A 65 8.56 11.25 6.65
N PRO A 66 8.32 11.67 5.39
CA PRO A 66 9.23 11.35 4.31
C PRO A 66 10.51 12.15 4.48
N TYR A 67 11.65 11.51 4.24
CA TYR A 67 12.95 12.12 4.43
C TYR A 67 13.28 13.11 3.31
N ALA A 68 13.71 14.32 3.65
CA ALA A 68 13.86 15.45 2.71
C ALA A 68 15.16 15.41 1.87
N ASN A 69 15.66 14.22 1.51
CA ASN A 69 16.90 14.06 0.72
C ASN A 69 16.68 13.66 -0.74
N GLY A 70 15.43 13.42 -1.14
CA GLY A 70 15.08 12.96 -2.47
C GLY A 70 13.57 12.88 -2.68
N PRO A 71 13.12 12.61 -3.91
CA PRO A 71 11.72 12.67 -4.27
C PRO A 71 10.91 11.49 -3.73
N ILE A 72 9.59 11.71 -3.57
CA ILE A 72 8.62 10.65 -3.30
C ILE A 72 8.60 9.65 -4.47
N HIS A 73 8.37 8.38 -4.16
CA HIS A 73 8.21 7.30 -5.14
C HIS A 73 6.95 6.49 -4.86
N VAL A 74 6.54 5.66 -5.83
CA VAL A 74 5.27 4.90 -5.76
C VAL A 74 5.18 3.99 -4.52
N GLY A 75 6.32 3.48 -4.02
CA GLY A 75 6.35 2.74 -2.74
C GLY A 75 5.99 3.57 -1.51
N HIS A 76 6.43 4.83 -1.41
CA HIS A 76 6.04 5.72 -0.33
C HIS A 76 4.53 5.97 -0.37
N LEU A 77 3.97 6.16 -1.56
CA LEU A 77 2.55 6.45 -1.76
C LEU A 77 1.61 5.34 -1.26
N VAL A 78 2.09 4.11 -1.06
CA VAL A 78 1.29 3.06 -0.40
C VAL A 78 0.78 3.55 0.96
N GLU A 79 1.67 4.11 1.77
CA GLU A 79 1.37 4.60 3.12
C GLU A 79 0.42 5.80 3.10
N TYR A 80 0.78 6.83 2.33
CA TYR A 80 0.05 8.08 2.31
C TYR A 80 -1.34 7.93 1.68
N ILE A 81 -1.48 7.11 0.62
CA ILE A 81 -2.78 6.81 0.02
C ILE A 81 -3.65 6.02 1.02
N GLN A 82 -3.10 4.98 1.67
CA GLN A 82 -3.84 4.22 2.68
C GLN A 82 -4.33 5.13 3.82
N THR A 83 -3.46 6.02 4.29
CA THR A 83 -3.78 6.94 5.38
C THR A 83 -4.85 7.95 4.95
N ASP A 84 -4.73 8.53 3.76
CA ASP A 84 -5.69 9.49 3.22
C ASP A 84 -7.07 8.83 2.99
N ILE A 85 -7.13 7.60 2.50
CA ILE A 85 -8.38 6.82 2.40
C ILE A 85 -9.04 6.71 3.77
N PHE A 86 -8.28 6.34 4.80
CA PHE A 86 -8.81 6.20 6.16
C PHE A 86 -9.36 7.52 6.70
N VAL A 87 -8.61 8.60 6.56
CA VAL A 87 -9.02 9.93 7.05
C VAL A 87 -10.27 10.41 6.31
N ARG A 88 -10.33 10.23 4.99
CA ARG A 88 -11.53 10.56 4.19
C ARG A 88 -12.73 9.76 4.65
N PHE A 89 -12.56 8.48 4.92
CA PHE A 89 -13.61 7.64 5.48
C PHE A 89 -14.09 8.17 6.85
N LEU A 90 -13.17 8.47 7.78
CA LEU A 90 -13.53 9.03 9.08
C LEU A 90 -14.33 10.33 8.95
N LYS A 91 -13.88 11.26 8.09
CA LYS A 91 -14.60 12.50 7.79
C LYS A 91 -15.97 12.24 7.14
N LEU A 92 -16.06 11.26 6.25
CA LEU A 92 -17.30 10.87 5.56
C LEU A 92 -18.38 10.36 6.53
N ILE A 93 -17.99 9.65 7.59
CA ILE A 93 -18.88 9.19 8.66
C ILE A 93 -19.05 10.23 9.79
N GLY A 94 -18.61 11.48 9.58
CA GLY A 94 -18.82 12.59 10.50
C GLY A 94 -17.90 12.61 11.73
N LYS A 95 -16.77 11.89 11.72
CA LYS A 95 -15.78 11.96 12.82
C LYS A 95 -14.92 13.22 12.69
N ASP A 96 -14.56 13.79 13.84
CA ASP A 96 -13.62 14.92 13.93
C ASP A 96 -12.18 14.41 13.80
N ALA A 97 -11.79 14.06 12.57
CA ALA A 97 -10.48 13.52 12.25
C ALA A 97 -9.60 14.55 11.53
N ILE A 98 -8.34 14.65 11.96
CA ILE A 98 -7.31 15.46 11.32
C ILE A 98 -6.15 14.57 10.84
N TYR A 99 -5.51 14.98 9.75
CA TYR A 99 -4.37 14.29 9.14
C TYR A 99 -3.15 15.22 9.14
N CYS A 100 -2.19 14.93 10.01
CA CYS A 100 -0.96 15.72 10.12
C CYS A 100 0.25 14.90 9.68
N CYS A 101 1.13 15.52 8.90
CA CYS A 101 2.42 14.99 8.49
C CYS A 101 3.43 16.14 8.35
N ALA A 102 4.67 15.83 8.02
CA ALA A 102 5.78 16.77 7.85
C ALA A 102 6.93 16.09 7.11
N ASP A 103 7.81 16.87 6.50
CA ASP A 103 9.11 16.34 6.06
C ASP A 103 10.05 16.10 7.25
N ASP A 104 10.77 14.99 7.23
CA ASP A 104 11.93 14.77 8.09
C ASP A 104 13.18 15.39 7.44
N THR A 105 13.64 16.48 8.05
CA THR A 105 14.57 17.45 7.46
C THR A 105 15.95 17.45 8.09
N HIS A 106 16.20 16.71 9.17
CA HIS A 106 17.49 16.75 9.86
C HIS A 106 18.38 15.56 9.53
N GLY A 107 19.68 15.76 9.74
CA GLY A 107 20.67 14.70 9.74
C GLY A 107 21.61 14.64 8.55
N THR A 108 22.58 13.73 8.69
CA THR A 108 23.74 13.65 7.80
C THR A 108 23.41 13.43 6.32
N PRO A 109 22.43 12.59 5.93
CA PRO A 109 22.11 12.44 4.51
C PRO A 109 21.60 13.73 3.86
N ILE A 110 20.98 14.66 4.61
CA ILE A 110 20.59 15.99 4.12
C ILE A 110 21.85 16.84 3.89
N GLU A 111 22.78 16.88 4.85
CA GLU A 111 24.07 17.60 4.69
C GLU A 111 24.85 17.07 3.48
N LEU A 112 24.93 15.75 3.33
CA LEU A 112 25.58 15.08 2.20
C LEU A 112 24.97 15.50 0.88
N LYS A 113 23.64 15.49 0.79
CA LYS A 113 22.94 15.82 -0.44
C LYS A 113 23.06 17.30 -0.78
N ALA A 114 22.96 18.18 0.21
CA ALA A 114 23.14 19.61 0.05
C ALA A 114 24.57 19.94 -0.42
N HIS A 115 25.58 19.31 0.18
CA HIS A 115 26.98 19.43 -0.24
C HIS A 115 27.20 18.94 -1.67
N GLN A 116 26.64 17.79 -2.06
CA GLN A 116 26.72 17.28 -3.44
C GLN A 116 26.12 18.24 -4.47
N LEU A 117 25.11 19.01 -4.07
CA LEU A 117 24.43 19.99 -4.93
C LEU A 117 25.04 21.39 -4.85
N GLY A 118 25.99 21.63 -3.94
CA GLY A 118 26.60 22.95 -3.73
C GLY A 118 25.64 23.98 -3.11
N ILE A 119 24.62 23.54 -2.36
CA ILE A 119 23.61 24.42 -1.72
C ILE A 119 23.60 24.22 -0.20
N LYS A 120 22.93 25.11 0.52
CA LYS A 120 22.72 24.95 1.98
C LYS A 120 21.68 23.87 2.29
N PRO A 121 21.77 23.17 3.44
CA PRO A 121 20.74 22.23 3.88
C PRO A 121 19.33 22.83 3.90
N GLU A 122 19.19 24.09 4.34
CA GLU A 122 17.91 24.81 4.39
C GLU A 122 17.30 25.01 3.00
N GLU A 123 18.13 25.33 2.00
CA GLU A 123 17.69 25.48 0.61
C GLU A 123 17.26 24.14 0.01
N LEU A 124 17.94 23.03 0.37
CA LEU A 124 17.56 21.68 -0.05
C LEU A 124 16.19 21.30 0.50
N ILE A 125 15.98 21.43 1.82
CA ILE A 125 14.73 21.00 2.45
C ILE A 125 13.55 21.86 1.99
N GLU A 126 13.73 23.16 1.73
CA GLU A 126 12.67 24.01 1.19
C GLU A 126 12.26 23.56 -0.22
N LYS A 127 13.25 23.23 -1.06
CA LYS A 127 13.00 22.71 -2.41
C LYS A 127 12.25 21.38 -2.36
N ILE A 128 12.74 20.43 -1.57
CA ILE A 128 12.14 19.09 -1.46
C ILE A 128 10.74 19.16 -0.86
N TRP A 129 10.50 20.03 0.13
CA TRP A 129 9.18 20.24 0.70
C TRP A 129 8.15 20.71 -0.33
N LYS A 130 8.54 21.61 -1.24
CA LYS A 130 7.68 22.04 -2.36
C LYS A 130 7.40 20.88 -3.32
N GLU A 131 8.41 20.08 -3.66
CA GLU A 131 8.26 18.90 -4.53
C GLU A 131 7.32 17.86 -3.90
N HIS A 132 7.53 17.52 -2.63
CA HIS A 132 6.69 16.59 -1.86
C HIS A 132 5.24 17.07 -1.78
N THR A 133 5.03 18.34 -1.38
CA THR A 133 3.69 18.92 -1.26
C THR A 133 2.94 18.89 -2.59
N GLN A 134 3.61 19.22 -3.70
CA GLN A 134 3.00 19.17 -5.02
C GLN A 134 2.68 17.72 -5.44
N ASP A 135 3.63 16.78 -5.27
CA ASP A 135 3.41 15.38 -5.59
C ASP A 135 2.22 14.81 -4.79
N PHE A 136 2.16 15.02 -3.47
CA PHE A 136 1.02 14.56 -2.66
C PHE A 136 -0.30 15.18 -3.10
N SER A 137 -0.33 16.48 -3.41
CA SER A 137 -1.52 17.17 -3.91
C SER A 137 -2.03 16.57 -5.23
N ASP A 138 -1.13 16.28 -6.16
CA ASP A 138 -1.45 15.69 -7.47
C ASP A 138 -1.92 14.22 -7.36
N PHE A 139 -1.60 13.53 -6.27
CA PHE A 139 -2.17 12.23 -5.88
C PHE A 139 -3.44 12.35 -5.01
N ASN A 140 -4.01 13.55 -4.90
CA ASN A 140 -5.22 13.85 -4.13
C ASN A 140 -5.09 13.50 -2.64
N ILE A 141 -3.87 13.51 -2.08
CA ILE A 141 -3.65 13.31 -0.64
C ILE A 141 -3.87 14.66 0.05
N LYS A 142 -4.78 14.68 1.03
CA LYS A 142 -5.20 15.92 1.70
C LYS A 142 -4.83 15.89 3.18
N PHE A 143 -3.68 16.49 3.49
CA PHE A 143 -3.29 16.81 4.85
C PHE A 143 -4.09 17.99 5.39
N ASP A 144 -4.42 17.96 6.68
CA ASP A 144 -4.88 19.15 7.42
C ASP A 144 -3.68 20.01 7.83
N SER A 145 -2.49 19.40 8.02
CA SER A 145 -1.20 20.10 8.13
C SER A 145 -0.07 19.24 7.57
N TYR A 146 0.71 19.80 6.64
CA TYR A 146 1.96 19.24 6.14
C TYR A 146 3.10 20.22 6.47
N TYR A 147 3.97 19.84 7.41
CA TYR A 147 4.93 20.76 8.04
C TYR A 147 6.39 20.31 7.87
N SER A 148 7.27 20.67 8.80
CA SER A 148 8.69 20.30 8.79
C SER A 148 9.22 20.03 10.20
N THR A 149 10.14 19.07 10.33
CA THR A 149 10.87 18.85 11.60
C THR A 149 11.85 19.98 11.92
N ASN A 150 12.31 20.76 10.94
CA ASN A 150 13.10 21.97 11.15
C ASN A 150 12.16 23.17 11.41
N SER A 151 11.49 23.15 12.55
CA SER A 151 10.53 24.18 12.97
C SER A 151 10.68 24.58 14.45
N PRO A 152 10.28 25.81 14.83
CA PRO A 152 10.32 26.26 16.22
C PRO A 152 9.53 25.35 17.17
N GLU A 153 8.35 24.89 16.74
CA GLU A 153 7.49 24.00 17.51
C GLU A 153 8.19 22.64 17.76
N ASN A 154 8.86 22.08 16.75
CA ASN A 154 9.59 20.82 16.90
C ASN A 154 10.78 20.96 17.84
N LYS A 155 11.54 22.06 17.72
CA LYS A 155 12.66 22.38 18.63
C LYS A 155 12.19 22.44 20.09
N TYR A 156 11.10 23.17 20.34
CA TYR A 156 10.53 23.29 21.67
C TYR A 156 10.17 21.93 22.27
N TYR A 157 9.48 21.06 21.52
CA TYR A 157 9.09 19.75 22.04
C TYR A 157 10.26 18.78 22.17
N ALA A 158 11.29 18.87 21.32
CA ALA A 158 12.53 18.12 21.48
C ALA A 158 13.24 18.47 22.78
N GLU A 159 13.41 19.76 23.07
CA GLU A 159 13.99 20.24 24.32
C GLU A 159 13.13 19.87 25.54
N TYR A 160 11.80 19.99 25.43
CA TYR A 160 10.85 19.61 26.48
C TYR A 160 10.95 18.12 26.84
N ILE A 161 10.88 17.24 25.84
CA ILE A 161 10.96 15.78 26.06
C ILE A 161 12.33 15.43 26.62
N TYR A 162 13.41 15.93 26.04
CA TYR A 162 14.77 15.70 26.54
C TYR A 162 14.91 16.08 28.02
N LYS A 163 14.45 17.29 28.38
CA LYS A 163 14.48 17.77 29.78
C LYS A 163 13.70 16.84 30.70
N LYS A 164 12.50 16.40 30.32
CA LYS A 164 11.69 15.47 31.13
C LYS A 164 12.35 14.11 31.32
N LEU A 165 12.97 13.57 30.27
CA LEU A 165 13.71 12.30 30.36
C LEU A 165 14.95 12.44 31.26
N LYS A 166 15.64 13.58 31.18
CA LYS A 166 16.80 13.89 32.03
C LYS A 166 16.41 14.06 33.50
N GLU A 167 15.34 14.78 33.80
CA GLU A 167 14.76 14.92 35.15
C GLU A 167 14.41 13.56 35.78
N LYS A 168 14.02 12.57 34.96
CA LYS A 168 13.74 11.19 35.41
C LYS A 168 14.97 10.28 35.49
N GLY A 169 16.17 10.79 35.23
CA GLY A 169 17.41 10.00 35.25
C GLY A 169 17.52 8.97 34.10
N LEU A 170 16.71 9.13 33.04
CA LEU A 170 16.70 8.26 31.86
C LEU A 170 17.70 8.69 30.79
N ILE A 171 18.37 9.84 30.98
CA ILE A 171 19.47 10.29 30.13
C ILE A 171 20.78 10.13 30.89
N TYR A 172 21.79 9.56 30.24
CA TYR A 172 23.16 9.51 30.76
C TYR A 172 24.16 9.79 29.64
N THR A 173 25.42 10.06 30.01
CA THR A 173 26.50 10.29 29.06
C THR A 173 27.51 9.16 29.09
N LYS A 174 28.14 8.87 27.95
CA LYS A 174 29.19 7.87 27.80
C LYS A 174 30.18 8.29 26.71
N PRO A 175 31.51 8.16 26.93
CA PRO A 175 32.49 8.36 25.86
C PRO A 175 32.42 7.23 24.83
N ILE A 176 32.43 7.60 23.55
CA ILE A 176 32.49 6.67 22.42
C ILE A 176 33.65 7.06 21.50
N LYS A 177 34.31 6.05 20.94
CA LYS A 177 35.36 6.24 19.93
C LYS A 177 34.70 6.38 18.56
N LEU A 178 34.96 7.50 17.91
CA LEU A 178 34.43 7.84 16.59
C LEU A 178 35.58 8.21 15.66
N ILE A 179 35.27 8.31 14.36
CA ILE A 179 36.20 8.76 13.34
C ILE A 179 36.12 10.29 13.23
N TYR A 180 37.26 10.97 13.26
CA TYR A 180 37.39 12.43 13.19
C TYR A 180 38.31 12.84 12.04
N CYS A 181 37.90 13.80 11.23
CA CYS A 181 38.72 14.35 10.18
C CYS A 181 39.39 15.66 10.63
N ASN A 182 40.71 15.65 10.78
CA ASN A 182 41.49 16.85 11.16
C ASN A 182 41.37 17.98 10.12
N ASN A 183 41.13 17.65 8.85
CA ASN A 183 41.00 18.64 7.79
C ASN A 183 39.60 19.27 7.74
N CYS A 184 38.55 18.45 7.84
CA CYS A 184 37.17 18.95 7.88
C CYS A 184 36.78 19.45 9.27
N LYS A 185 37.63 19.26 10.27
CA LYS A 185 37.45 19.61 11.68
C LYS A 185 36.12 19.10 12.27
N ARG A 186 35.72 17.89 11.88
CA ARG A 186 34.45 17.26 12.31
C ARG A 186 34.58 15.76 12.52
N PHE A 187 33.72 15.22 13.39
CA PHE A 187 33.45 13.80 13.42
C PHE A 187 32.72 13.37 12.14
N LEU A 188 33.02 12.17 11.66
CA LEU A 188 32.51 11.60 10.42
C LEU A 188 31.48 10.51 10.74
N PRO A 189 30.18 10.79 10.55
CA PRO A 189 29.15 9.77 10.45
C PRO A 189 29.47 8.68 9.40
N ASP A 190 28.79 7.54 9.49
CA ASP A 190 29.11 6.32 8.71
C ASP A 190 29.28 6.54 7.21
N ARG A 191 28.40 7.32 6.59
CA ARG A 191 28.42 7.62 5.15
C ARG A 191 29.48 8.66 4.73
N PHE A 192 30.13 9.31 5.70
CA PHE A 192 31.28 10.17 5.46
C PHE A 192 32.62 9.44 5.56
N VAL A 193 32.60 8.15 5.87
CA VAL A 193 33.80 7.30 5.92
C VAL A 193 33.68 6.23 4.84
N LYS A 194 34.70 6.14 4.00
CA LYS A 194 34.91 4.98 3.11
C LYS A 194 36.19 4.28 3.48
N GLY A 195 36.33 3.00 3.16
CA GLY A 195 37.55 2.25 3.38
C GLY A 195 37.47 0.84 2.80
N ILE A 196 38.35 -0.01 3.29
CA ILE A 196 38.40 -1.42 2.94
C ILE A 196 37.62 -2.23 3.98
N CYS A 197 36.72 -3.10 3.52
CA CYS A 197 35.90 -3.96 4.38
C CYS A 197 36.81 -4.85 5.26
N PRO A 198 36.61 -4.86 6.59
CA PRO A 198 37.40 -5.71 7.48
C PRO A 198 37.18 -7.20 7.21
N ASN A 199 35.99 -7.58 6.75
CA ASN A 199 35.60 -8.96 6.48
C ASN A 199 36.10 -9.46 5.11
N CYS A 200 35.56 -8.94 3.99
CA CYS A 200 35.83 -9.47 2.65
C CYS A 200 36.94 -8.73 1.88
N LYS A 201 37.57 -7.72 2.48
CA LYS A 201 38.64 -6.90 1.88
C LYS A 201 38.24 -6.14 0.60
N ALA A 202 36.94 -5.98 0.34
CA ALA A 202 36.46 -5.09 -0.70
C ALA A 202 36.87 -3.65 -0.39
N ASP A 203 37.36 -2.93 -1.39
CA ASP A 203 37.66 -1.51 -1.37
C ASP A 203 36.42 -0.63 -1.53
N GLU A 204 36.56 0.67 -1.26
CA GLU A 204 35.51 1.70 -1.40
C GLU A 204 34.19 1.47 -0.64
N GLN A 205 34.24 0.75 0.48
CA GLN A 205 33.06 0.42 1.29
C GLN A 205 32.76 1.51 2.31
N TYR A 206 31.47 1.82 2.51
CA TYR A 206 31.02 2.75 3.55
C TYR A 206 31.10 2.13 4.95
N GLY A 207 31.13 2.99 5.98
CA GLY A 207 31.37 2.58 7.37
C GLY A 207 30.23 1.89 8.11
N ASP A 208 29.10 1.61 7.45
CA ASP A 208 27.94 0.91 8.02
C ASP A 208 27.85 -0.54 7.51
N VAL A 209 27.71 -0.72 6.20
CA VAL A 209 27.48 -2.02 5.55
C VAL A 209 28.37 -2.17 4.33
N CYS A 210 29.05 -3.32 4.23
CA CYS A 210 29.77 -3.66 3.01
C CYS A 210 28.80 -4.08 1.91
N GLU A 211 28.80 -3.37 0.79
CA GLU A 211 27.95 -3.65 -0.38
C GLU A 211 28.35 -4.94 -1.13
N LYS A 212 29.57 -5.44 -0.90
CA LYS A 212 30.06 -6.69 -1.52
C LYS A 212 29.65 -7.95 -0.75
N CYS A 213 29.86 -7.99 0.56
CA CYS A 213 29.59 -9.18 1.38
C CYS A 213 28.40 -9.04 2.35
N GLY A 214 27.76 -7.86 2.42
CA GLY A 214 26.59 -7.61 3.26
C GLY A 214 26.88 -7.50 4.77
N THR A 215 28.15 -7.60 5.19
CA THR A 215 28.53 -7.53 6.61
C THR A 215 28.36 -6.11 7.16
N THR A 216 27.75 -6.01 8.35
CA THR A 216 27.68 -4.77 9.14
C THR A 216 28.94 -4.61 9.98
N HIS A 217 29.39 -3.37 10.16
CA HIS A 217 30.62 -3.04 10.87
C HIS A 217 30.56 -1.58 11.37
N LYS A 218 31.45 -1.21 12.29
CA LYS A 218 31.58 0.19 12.71
C LYS A 218 32.56 0.91 11.79
N THR A 219 32.42 2.23 11.70
CA THR A 219 33.39 3.09 10.99
C THR A 219 34.82 2.91 11.49
N THR A 220 35.00 2.57 12.76
CA THR A 220 36.30 2.32 13.39
C THR A 220 36.97 1.03 12.94
N ASP A 221 36.20 0.12 12.34
CA ASP A 221 36.66 -1.20 11.94
C ASP A 221 37.12 -1.22 10.47
N LEU A 222 36.83 -0.16 9.71
CA LEU A 222 37.28 -0.02 8.33
C LEU A 222 38.81 0.05 8.26
N ILE A 223 39.38 -0.74 7.34
CA ILE A 223 40.81 -0.70 7.05
C ILE A 223 41.09 0.47 6.10
N SER A 224 42.13 1.25 6.38
CA SER A 224 42.51 2.43 5.58
C SER A 224 41.33 3.39 5.34
N PRO A 225 40.68 3.91 6.41
CA PRO A 225 39.54 4.79 6.23
C PRO A 225 39.96 6.10 5.56
N ILE A 226 39.06 6.65 4.75
CA ILE A 226 39.18 7.93 4.07
C ILE A 226 37.92 8.76 4.32
N CYS A 227 38.11 10.07 4.47
CA CYS A 227 37.02 11.02 4.59
C CYS A 227 36.41 11.30 3.21
N THR A 228 35.12 11.02 3.00
CA THR A 228 34.48 11.24 1.68
C THR A 228 34.32 12.72 1.32
N LEU A 229 34.43 13.62 2.30
CA LEU A 229 34.35 15.07 2.09
C LEU A 229 35.64 15.67 1.50
N CYS A 230 36.81 15.16 1.90
CA CYS A 230 38.10 15.78 1.54
C CYS A 230 39.19 14.80 1.08
N GLY A 231 38.90 13.50 1.06
CA GLY A 231 39.84 12.43 0.66
C GLY A 231 40.94 12.09 1.67
N LYS A 232 41.13 12.87 2.73
CA LYS A 232 42.19 12.64 3.72
C LYS A 232 41.86 11.53 4.71
N THR A 233 42.89 10.85 5.22
CA THR A 233 42.78 9.83 6.27
C THR A 233 42.29 10.46 7.57
N PRO A 234 41.16 9.99 8.13
CA PRO A 234 40.68 10.43 9.43
C PRO A 234 41.35 9.64 10.57
N VAL A 235 41.21 10.13 11.80
CA VAL A 235 41.78 9.53 13.02
C VAL A 235 40.66 9.08 13.97
N GLN A 236 40.93 8.12 14.85
CA GLN A 236 40.00 7.81 15.93
C GLN A 236 40.13 8.87 17.03
N LYS A 237 39.00 9.40 17.50
CA LYS A 237 38.93 10.36 18.61
C LYS A 237 37.74 10.00 19.50
N GLU A 238 37.88 10.21 20.80
CA GLU A 238 36.79 10.03 21.75
C GLU A 238 35.88 11.26 21.78
N SER A 239 34.58 11.00 21.89
CA SER A 239 33.51 11.99 22.01
C SER A 239 32.51 11.51 23.05
N THR A 240 32.10 12.37 23.97
CA THR A 240 31.07 12.04 24.97
C THR A 240 29.68 12.24 24.37
N HIS A 241 28.84 11.20 24.41
CA HIS A 241 27.48 11.22 23.84
C HIS A 241 26.42 10.96 24.89
N TYR A 242 25.22 11.52 24.65
CA TYR A 242 24.01 11.26 25.41
C TYR A 242 23.29 10.00 24.93
N PHE A 243 22.86 9.19 25.89
CA PHE A 243 22.09 7.97 25.69
C PHE A 243 20.76 8.04 26.44
N PHE A 244 19.70 7.56 25.79
CA PHE A 244 18.41 7.30 26.40
C PHE A 244 18.37 5.86 26.91
N LYS A 245 18.06 5.68 28.21
CA LYS A 245 17.92 4.38 28.89
C LYS A 245 16.64 3.67 28.48
N LEU A 246 16.52 3.32 27.21
CA LEU A 246 15.37 2.59 26.68
C LEU A 246 15.21 1.24 27.40
N SER A 247 16.33 0.58 27.77
CA SER A 247 16.34 -0.67 28.53
C SER A 247 15.55 -0.59 29.85
N ALA A 248 15.55 0.57 30.51
CA ALA A 248 14.82 0.82 31.76
C ALA A 248 13.29 0.98 31.57
N CYS A 249 12.82 1.11 30.34
CA CYS A 249 11.40 1.37 30.03
C CYS A 249 10.58 0.10 29.75
N LYS A 250 11.17 -1.09 29.92
CA LYS A 250 10.60 -2.38 29.49
C LYS A 250 9.20 -2.67 30.06
N GLU A 251 8.96 -2.39 31.34
CA GLU A 251 7.66 -2.66 31.97
C GLU A 251 6.55 -1.78 31.38
N GLN A 252 6.82 -0.48 31.20
CA GLN A 252 5.89 0.46 30.59
C GLN A 252 5.57 0.08 29.14
N LEU A 253 6.58 -0.38 28.39
CA LEU A 253 6.40 -0.86 27.03
C LEU A 253 5.58 -2.16 26.96
N HIS A 254 5.79 -3.10 27.89
CA HIS A 254 4.93 -4.28 27.98
C HIS A 254 3.47 -3.90 28.25
N HIS A 255 3.22 -2.91 29.10
CA HIS A 255 1.87 -2.40 29.34
C HIS A 255 1.27 -1.74 28.10
N PHE A 256 2.05 -0.92 27.39
CA PHE A 256 1.65 -0.30 26.12
C PHE A 256 1.26 -1.34 25.07
N LEU A 257 2.11 -2.34 24.83
CA LEU A 257 1.88 -3.39 23.82
C LEU A 257 0.68 -4.29 24.14
N LYS A 258 0.28 -4.42 25.41
CA LYS A 258 -0.89 -5.21 25.84
C LYS A 258 -2.22 -4.46 25.81
N SER A 259 -2.20 -3.13 25.90
CA SER A 259 -3.40 -2.31 26.17
C SER A 259 -4.05 -1.72 24.92
N LYS A 260 -3.43 -1.85 23.74
CA LYS A 260 -3.77 -1.10 22.53
C LYS A 260 -4.25 -1.99 21.37
N LYS A 261 -4.98 -1.38 20.42
CA LYS A 261 -5.41 -2.02 19.17
C LYS A 261 -4.22 -2.14 18.22
N LEU A 262 -3.36 -3.15 18.42
CA LEU A 262 -2.14 -3.36 17.65
C LEU A 262 -2.21 -4.69 16.88
N GLN A 263 -1.59 -4.74 15.70
CA GLN A 263 -1.47 -5.97 14.91
C GLN A 263 -0.68 -7.02 15.68
N LYS A 264 -1.24 -8.24 15.83
CA LYS A 264 -0.67 -9.31 16.67
C LYS A 264 0.71 -9.73 16.21
N GLU A 265 0.92 -9.81 14.90
CA GLU A 265 2.20 -10.15 14.28
C GLU A 265 3.29 -9.15 14.67
N VAL A 266 2.96 -7.86 14.70
CA VAL A 266 3.88 -6.77 15.06
C VAL A 266 4.24 -6.81 16.54
N VAL A 267 3.24 -7.04 17.40
CA VAL A 267 3.46 -7.19 18.85
C VAL A 267 4.40 -8.36 19.15
N ASN A 268 4.28 -9.47 18.40
CA ASN A 268 5.18 -10.62 18.55
C ASN A 268 6.63 -10.24 18.23
N PHE A 269 6.89 -9.53 17.13
CA PHE A 269 8.24 -9.03 16.80
C PHE A 269 8.79 -8.09 17.89
N CYS A 270 7.95 -7.18 18.39
CA CYS A 270 8.34 -6.25 19.45
C CYS A 270 8.72 -6.99 20.74
N ASN A 271 7.97 -8.03 21.13
CA ASN A 271 8.28 -8.84 22.31
C ASN A 271 9.64 -9.54 22.19
N THR A 272 10.02 -10.01 20.99
CA THR A 272 11.36 -10.58 20.76
C THR A 272 12.46 -9.53 20.94
N TRP A 273 12.29 -8.31 20.41
CA TRP A 273 13.27 -7.23 20.62
C TRP A 273 13.35 -6.78 22.08
N MET A 274 12.26 -6.86 22.83
CA MET A 274 12.22 -6.50 24.26
C MET A 274 13.04 -7.44 25.15
N GLU A 275 13.40 -8.64 24.68
CA GLU A 275 14.30 -9.54 25.42
C GLU A 275 15.70 -8.93 25.59
N LYS A 276 16.19 -8.19 24.58
CA LYS A 276 17.51 -7.55 24.55
C LYS A 276 17.40 -6.09 24.14
N LEU A 277 16.66 -5.32 24.92
CA LEU A 277 16.46 -3.88 24.67
C LEU A 277 17.72 -3.10 25.02
N GLU A 278 18.30 -2.40 24.03
CA GLU A 278 19.52 -1.61 24.19
C GLU A 278 19.22 -0.12 24.40
N ASP A 279 20.15 0.58 25.05
CA ASP A 279 20.08 2.03 25.22
C ASP A 279 20.48 2.74 23.92
N TRP A 280 19.82 3.85 23.63
CA TRP A 280 19.94 4.54 22.35
C TRP A 280 20.77 5.79 22.45
N CYS A 281 21.77 5.94 21.57
CA CYS A 281 22.51 7.21 21.44
C CYS A 281 21.62 8.26 20.76
N ILE A 282 21.25 9.30 21.51
CA ILE A 282 20.33 10.36 21.06
C ILE A 282 21.04 11.64 20.64
N SER A 283 22.37 11.61 20.50
CA SER A 283 23.18 12.79 20.19
C SER A 283 24.14 12.58 19.02
N ARG A 284 24.47 13.66 18.32
CA ARG A 284 25.46 13.73 17.25
C ARG A 284 26.41 14.91 17.48
N ASP A 285 27.64 14.77 16.99
CA ASP A 285 28.66 15.81 17.10
C ASP A 285 28.45 16.93 16.09
N GLY A 286 28.75 18.17 16.50
CA GLY A 286 28.82 19.31 15.59
C GLY A 286 30.04 19.30 14.66
N PRO A 287 29.95 19.95 13.48
CA PRO A 287 28.76 20.51 12.85
C PRO A 287 27.76 19.41 12.42
N TYR A 288 26.47 19.68 12.61
CA TYR A 288 25.36 18.81 12.25
C TYR A 288 24.13 19.67 11.91
N PHE A 289 23.38 19.28 10.88
CA PHE A 289 22.11 19.95 10.56
C PHE A 289 20.98 19.37 11.42
N GLY A 290 20.68 20.05 12.52
CA GLY A 290 19.66 19.67 13.50
C GLY A 290 19.62 20.63 14.69
N PHE A 291 18.90 20.26 15.74
CA PHE A 291 18.80 21.07 16.96
C PHE A 291 19.93 20.77 17.95
N GLU A 292 20.57 21.83 18.46
CA GLU A 292 21.55 21.73 19.54
C GLU A 292 20.91 21.21 20.84
N ILE A 293 21.61 20.31 21.54
CA ILE A 293 21.20 19.84 22.86
C ILE A 293 21.57 20.93 23.89
N PRO A 294 20.61 21.44 24.67
CA PRO A 294 20.88 22.44 25.70
C PRO A 294 22.00 22.04 26.66
N ASP A 295 22.87 22.99 27.00
CA ASP A 295 24.01 22.83 27.92
C ASP A 295 25.08 21.80 27.49
N SER A 296 25.00 21.27 26.26
CA SER A 296 25.87 20.17 25.81
C SER A 296 27.36 20.48 25.88
N LYS A 297 27.76 21.70 25.50
CA LYS A 297 29.15 22.16 25.59
C LYS A 297 29.67 22.19 27.03
N LYS A 298 28.82 22.57 27.99
CA LYS A 298 29.18 22.61 29.42
C LYS A 298 29.31 21.20 29.98
N GLU A 299 28.44 20.27 29.57
CA GLU A 299 28.38 18.91 30.11
C GLU A 299 29.34 17.92 29.46
N THR A 300 29.66 18.12 28.18
CA THR A 300 30.47 17.16 27.39
C THR A 300 31.76 17.74 26.84
N GLY A 301 31.97 19.06 26.94
CA GLY A 301 33.10 19.77 26.34
C GLY A 301 32.89 20.18 24.87
N ASP A 302 31.97 19.54 24.15
CA ASP A 302 31.64 19.87 22.75
C ASP A 302 30.16 20.23 22.58
N ILE A 303 29.86 20.96 21.50
CA ILE A 303 28.47 21.20 21.08
C ILE A 303 27.91 19.90 20.50
N LYS A 304 26.80 19.42 21.05
CA LYS A 304 26.08 18.22 20.60
C LYS A 304 24.71 18.60 20.04
N TYR A 305 24.24 17.82 19.08
CA TYR A 305 22.94 17.97 18.44
C TYR A 305 22.07 16.75 18.70
N PHE A 306 20.76 16.91 18.73
CA PHE A 306 19.84 15.78 18.78
C PHE A 306 20.02 14.93 17.53
N TYR A 307 20.09 13.61 17.74
CA TYR A 307 20.04 12.67 16.63
C TYR A 307 18.64 12.67 16.03
N VAL A 308 18.53 12.60 14.70
CA VAL A 308 17.26 12.64 13.97
C VAL A 308 16.19 11.66 14.49
N TRP A 309 16.59 10.48 14.99
CA TRP A 309 15.62 9.54 15.54
C TRP A 309 14.93 10.01 16.84
N LEU A 310 15.48 11.00 17.52
CA LEU A 310 14.83 11.66 18.65
C LEU A 310 13.82 12.71 18.18
N ASP A 311 14.17 13.58 17.23
CA ASP A 311 13.34 14.74 16.86
C ASP A 311 12.38 14.51 15.69
N ALA A 312 12.62 13.49 14.85
CA ALA A 312 11.72 13.14 13.75
C ALA A 312 10.30 12.79 14.23
N PRO A 313 10.06 11.85 15.17
CA PRO A 313 8.69 11.55 15.60
C PRO A 313 8.03 12.71 16.37
N ILE A 314 8.82 13.65 16.90
CA ILE A 314 8.30 14.88 17.52
C ILE A 314 7.65 15.78 16.46
N GLY A 315 8.04 15.63 15.19
CA GLY A 315 7.43 16.30 14.04
C GLY A 315 5.92 16.06 13.93
N TYR A 316 5.40 14.93 14.44
CA TYR A 316 3.96 14.70 14.54
C TYR A 316 3.27 15.71 15.47
N ILE A 317 3.89 15.99 16.63
CA ILE A 317 3.41 16.97 17.59
C ILE A 317 3.54 18.38 17.00
N ALA A 318 4.69 18.69 16.40
CA ALA A 318 4.94 19.99 15.78
C ALA A 318 3.96 20.30 14.64
N SER A 319 3.65 19.32 13.77
CA SER A 319 2.65 19.48 12.71
C SER A 319 1.24 19.68 13.28
N THR A 320 0.90 19.00 14.38
CA THR A 320 -0.38 19.21 15.09
C THR A 320 -0.45 20.63 15.70
N ALA A 321 0.65 21.10 16.29
CA ALA A 321 0.75 22.46 16.83
C ALA A 321 0.61 23.51 15.72
N ASN A 322 1.25 23.29 14.57
CA ASN A 322 1.09 24.13 13.39
C ASN A 322 -0.37 24.19 12.92
N TYR A 323 -1.04 23.05 12.77
CA TYR A 323 -2.48 23.00 12.48
C TYR A 323 -3.30 23.86 13.46
N CYS A 324 -3.04 23.71 14.76
CA CYS A 324 -3.74 24.44 15.81
C CYS A 324 -3.49 25.96 15.76
N LYS A 325 -2.25 26.37 15.47
CA LYS A 325 -1.85 27.77 15.29
C LYS A 325 -2.58 28.38 14.09
N GLU A 326 -2.61 27.66 12.97
CA GLU A 326 -3.26 28.08 11.74
C GLU A 326 -4.79 28.17 11.88
N LEU A 327 -5.43 27.23 12.60
CA LEU A 327 -6.85 27.33 12.95
C LEU A 327 -7.18 28.60 13.74
N LYS A 328 -6.34 28.98 14.69
CA LYS A 328 -6.52 30.21 15.49
C LYS A 328 -6.39 31.46 14.64
N LYS A 329 -5.39 31.52 13.76
CA LYS A 329 -5.22 32.65 12.82
C LYS A 329 -6.48 32.87 11.97
N ASN A 330 -7.02 31.79 11.40
CA ASN A 330 -8.22 31.86 10.58
C ASN A 330 -9.48 32.30 11.35
N ARG A 331 -9.63 31.89 12.62
CA ARG A 331 -10.72 32.39 13.48
C ARG A 331 -10.57 33.88 13.75
N ASN A 332 -9.37 34.31 14.14
CA ASN A 332 -9.08 35.72 14.40
C ASN A 332 -9.26 36.60 13.16
N GLU A 333 -8.91 36.11 11.96
CA GLU A 333 -9.17 36.84 10.71
C GLU A 333 -10.66 36.97 10.39
N LYS A 334 -11.46 35.93 10.64
CA LYS A 334 -12.93 36.01 10.51
C LYS A 334 -13.53 36.99 11.51
N ASP A 335 -13.06 36.97 12.75
CA ASP A 335 -13.52 37.89 13.79
C ASP A 335 -13.10 39.34 13.49
N LYS A 336 -11.89 39.57 12.96
CA LYS A 336 -11.42 40.89 12.47
C LYS A 336 -12.21 41.43 11.28
N ARG A 337 -12.74 40.56 10.41
CA ARG A 337 -13.65 40.95 9.31
C ARG A 337 -15.05 41.32 9.82
N ASN A 338 -15.43 40.88 11.02
CA ASN A 338 -16.71 41.14 11.66
C ASN A 338 -16.67 42.29 12.70
N LEU A 339 -15.52 42.97 12.85
CA LEU A 339 -15.33 44.09 13.78
C LEU A 339 -15.40 45.44 13.04
N ASN A 340 -16.09 46.42 13.64
CA ASN A 340 -16.14 47.81 13.16
C ASN A 340 -14.75 48.48 13.23
N GLU A 341 -14.52 49.47 12.37
CA GLU A 341 -13.19 50.08 12.11
C GLU A 341 -12.46 50.70 13.30
N LYS A 342 -13.11 50.87 14.47
CA LYS A 342 -12.49 51.47 15.65
C LYS A 342 -11.60 50.51 16.46
N ASP A 343 -11.71 49.20 16.28
CA ASP A 343 -11.02 48.22 17.15
C ASP A 343 -9.77 47.57 16.50
N LYS A 344 -9.31 48.08 15.36
CA LYS A 344 -8.23 47.45 14.56
C LYS A 344 -6.78 47.70 15.05
N LYS A 345 -6.56 48.42 16.16
CA LYS A 345 -5.20 48.73 16.66
C LYS A 345 -4.89 48.02 17.98
N SER A 346 -4.53 46.74 17.90
CA SER A 346 -3.54 46.08 18.79
C SER A 346 -3.54 44.57 18.50
N SER A 347 -2.48 44.03 17.91
CA SER A 347 -2.04 42.63 18.09
C SER A 347 -0.90 42.28 17.12
N VAL A 348 0.33 42.60 17.52
CA VAL A 348 1.53 41.89 17.04
C VAL A 348 2.10 41.20 18.27
N LEU A 349 2.00 39.88 18.34
CA LEU A 349 2.54 39.07 19.44
C LEU A 349 3.98 38.64 19.09
N SER A 350 4.88 38.73 20.07
CA SER A 350 6.31 38.42 19.93
C SER A 350 6.63 36.94 20.21
N GLU A 351 7.78 36.46 19.70
CA GLU A 351 8.26 35.06 19.77
C GLU A 351 8.45 34.47 21.20
N LYS A 352 8.37 35.28 22.26
CA LYS A 352 8.58 34.83 23.66
C LYS A 352 7.34 34.26 24.38
N GLU A 353 6.17 34.23 23.76
CA GLU A 353 4.89 33.84 24.40
C GLU A 353 4.43 32.39 24.12
N TYR A 354 5.33 31.45 23.80
CA TYR A 354 4.95 30.07 23.49
C TYR A 354 4.53 29.25 24.73
N CYS A 355 4.93 29.62 25.95
CA CYS A 355 4.83 28.73 27.12
C CYS A 355 3.52 28.73 27.94
N GLU A 356 2.57 29.67 27.77
CA GLU A 356 1.51 29.85 28.80
C GLU A 356 0.04 29.93 28.31
N LYS A 357 -0.27 29.73 27.03
CA LYS A 357 -1.67 29.80 26.53
C LYS A 357 -2.24 28.44 26.12
N ASP A 358 -3.57 28.30 26.21
CA ASP A 358 -4.35 27.11 25.87
C ASP A 358 -4.21 26.77 24.37
N TYR A 359 -3.33 25.84 24.02
CA TYR A 359 -3.11 25.42 22.64
C TYR A 359 -3.76 24.06 22.37
N CYS A 360 -4.48 23.94 21.23
CA CYS A 360 -5.37 22.80 20.98
C CYS A 360 -4.65 21.50 20.63
N GLU A 361 -3.34 21.49 20.35
CA GLU A 361 -2.57 20.26 20.18
C GLU A 361 -2.48 19.47 21.49
N LYS A 362 -2.60 20.16 22.64
CA LYS A 362 -2.75 19.50 23.94
C LYS A 362 -4.01 18.64 23.97
N ASP A 363 -5.08 19.03 23.28
CA ASP A 363 -6.33 18.25 23.13
C ASP A 363 -6.13 16.93 22.35
N TYR A 364 -4.95 16.69 21.79
CA TYR A 364 -4.60 15.42 21.16
C TYR A 364 -3.53 14.69 21.98
N TRP A 365 -2.46 15.40 22.36
CA TRP A 365 -1.22 14.81 22.86
C TRP A 365 -1.06 14.75 24.38
N MET A 366 -1.86 15.45 25.19
CA MET A 366 -1.71 15.40 26.65
C MET A 366 -2.51 14.23 27.28
N PRO A 367 -2.07 13.68 28.43
CA PRO A 367 -2.78 12.59 29.12
C PRO A 367 -4.03 13.06 29.90
N ASN A 368 -4.11 14.36 30.25
CA ASN A 368 -5.28 14.97 30.91
C ASN A 368 -6.32 15.51 29.92
N THR A 369 -6.02 15.41 28.64
CA THR A 369 -7.01 15.46 27.57
C THR A 369 -8.08 14.43 27.91
N PRO A 370 -9.39 14.72 27.77
CA PRO A 370 -10.42 13.78 28.21
C PRO A 370 -10.20 12.41 27.54
N GLU A 371 -10.94 11.38 27.98
CA GLU A 371 -11.08 10.07 27.29
C GLU A 371 -11.57 10.17 25.81
N ASN A 372 -11.44 11.33 25.17
CA ASN A 372 -12.12 11.83 24.01
C ASN A 372 -11.18 12.23 22.86
N SER A 373 -9.91 11.78 22.87
CA SER A 373 -9.03 11.83 21.69
C SER A 373 -8.44 10.46 21.34
N GLU A 374 -8.15 10.21 20.06
CA GLU A 374 -7.50 8.99 19.53
C GLU A 374 -6.30 9.38 18.64
N ILE A 375 -5.14 8.75 18.83
CA ILE A 375 -3.95 8.97 17.98
C ILE A 375 -3.66 7.69 17.19
N ILE A 376 -3.60 7.81 15.86
CA ILE A 376 -3.40 6.71 14.92
C ILE A 376 -2.18 7.00 14.06
N HIS A 377 -1.19 6.11 14.08
CA HIS A 377 -0.05 6.16 13.17
C HIS A 377 -0.20 5.09 12.08
N VAL A 378 0.02 5.45 10.82
CA VAL A 378 0.15 4.50 9.72
C VAL A 378 1.60 4.53 9.26
N ILE A 379 2.29 3.39 9.30
CA ILE A 379 3.74 3.31 9.09
C ILE A 379 4.16 2.08 8.26
N GLY A 380 5.30 2.17 7.59
CA GLY A 380 6.02 1.05 7.01
C GLY A 380 6.62 0.08 8.05
N LYS A 381 6.83 -1.18 7.64
CA LYS A 381 7.39 -2.23 8.53
C LYS A 381 8.84 -2.04 8.94
N ASP A 382 9.58 -1.15 8.28
CA ASP A 382 10.97 -0.81 8.56
C ASP A 382 11.15 0.04 9.83
N ILE A 383 10.12 0.78 10.22
CA ILE A 383 10.16 1.71 11.36
C ILE A 383 9.35 1.24 12.58
N ILE A 384 9.01 -0.06 12.63
CA ILE A 384 8.27 -0.70 13.74
C ILE A 384 9.00 -0.49 15.07
N TYR A 385 10.30 -0.83 15.14
CA TYR A 385 11.06 -0.72 16.38
C TYR A 385 10.93 0.68 17.00
N PHE A 386 11.03 1.70 16.16
CA PHE A 386 10.95 3.09 16.59
C PHE A 386 9.57 3.47 17.09
N HIS A 387 8.50 3.13 16.36
CA HIS A 387 7.15 3.56 16.70
C HIS A 387 6.49 2.72 17.80
N PHE A 388 6.96 1.49 18.04
CA PHE A 388 6.42 0.60 19.07
C PHE A 388 7.23 0.57 20.36
N LEU A 389 8.53 0.92 20.32
CA LEU A 389 9.42 0.85 21.49
C LEU A 389 10.00 2.22 21.85
N PHE A 390 10.82 2.81 20.97
CA PHE A 390 11.54 4.04 21.28
C PHE A 390 10.60 5.24 21.51
N TRP A 391 9.67 5.48 20.58
CA TRP A 391 8.75 6.61 20.62
C TRP A 391 7.75 6.54 21.80
N PRO A 392 7.03 5.43 22.04
CA PRO A 392 6.14 5.32 23.20
C PRO A 392 6.89 5.47 24.53
N ALA A 393 8.11 4.94 24.65
CA ALA A 393 8.93 5.10 25.85
C ALA A 393 9.27 6.57 26.12
N MET A 394 9.64 7.34 25.08
CA MET A 394 9.87 8.77 25.20
C MET A 394 8.61 9.51 25.65
N LEU A 395 7.48 9.26 24.98
CA LEU A 395 6.21 9.94 25.26
C LEU A 395 5.71 9.70 26.69
N ILE A 396 5.61 8.43 27.10
CA ILE A 396 5.13 8.04 28.43
C ILE A 396 6.00 8.69 29.51
N ASN A 397 7.32 8.68 29.33
CA ASN A 397 8.22 9.29 30.30
C ASN A 397 8.25 10.82 30.25
N ALA A 398 7.88 11.45 29.14
CA ALA A 398 7.68 12.90 29.05
C ALA A 398 6.30 13.38 29.55
N GLY A 399 5.41 12.47 29.97
CA GLY A 399 4.04 12.80 30.35
C GLY A 399 3.17 13.20 29.15
N ILE A 400 3.45 12.63 27.98
CA ILE A 400 2.72 12.82 26.73
C ILE A 400 2.01 11.50 26.39
N LYS A 401 0.81 11.61 25.84
CA LYS A 401 -0.01 10.46 25.44
C LYS A 401 0.66 9.68 24.30
N ALA A 402 0.79 8.37 24.48
CA ALA A 402 1.25 7.45 23.44
C ALA A 402 0.14 7.11 22.43
N PRO A 403 0.48 6.66 21.20
CA PRO A 403 -0.49 6.31 20.17
C PRO A 403 -1.52 5.26 20.63
N ASP A 404 -2.76 5.36 20.17
CA ASP A 404 -3.83 4.42 20.49
C ASP A 404 -3.88 3.22 19.52
N GLN A 405 -3.51 3.48 18.26
CA GLN A 405 -3.38 2.48 17.21
C GLN A 405 -2.16 2.78 16.35
N ILE A 406 -1.46 1.73 15.92
CA ILE A 406 -0.38 1.82 14.94
C ILE A 406 -0.65 0.77 13.87
N GLN A 407 -1.00 1.24 12.67
CA GLN A 407 -1.24 0.41 11.50
C GLN A 407 0.07 0.26 10.71
N VAL A 408 0.49 -0.99 10.49
CA VAL A 408 1.73 -1.29 9.76
C VAL A 408 1.40 -1.93 8.41
N HIS A 409 2.08 -1.50 7.36
CA HIS A 409 2.00 -2.08 6.01
C HIS A 409 3.33 -2.65 5.51
N GLY A 410 3.24 -3.53 4.50
CA GLY A 410 4.39 -4.13 3.83
C GLY A 410 5.06 -3.20 2.82
N PHE A 411 6.18 -3.66 2.24
CA PHE A 411 6.84 -2.96 1.16
C PHE A 411 6.09 -3.11 -0.16
N LEU A 412 6.39 -2.23 -1.11
CA LEU A 412 5.96 -2.35 -2.49
C LEU A 412 7.05 -3.04 -3.34
N THR A 413 6.65 -4.04 -4.11
CA THR A 413 7.39 -4.58 -5.25
C THR A 413 6.70 -4.16 -6.55
N VAL A 414 7.44 -4.19 -7.66
CA VAL A 414 6.90 -3.94 -9.01
C VAL A 414 7.24 -5.16 -9.85
N ASN A 415 6.22 -5.84 -10.38
CA ASN A 415 6.34 -7.14 -11.06
C ASN A 415 7.16 -8.16 -10.23
N ARG A 416 6.89 -8.22 -8.93
CA ARG A 416 7.52 -9.08 -7.91
C ARG A 416 9.00 -8.83 -7.66
N GLU A 417 9.54 -7.75 -8.21
CA GLU A 417 10.91 -7.35 -7.96
C GLU A 417 10.98 -6.19 -6.98
N LYS A 418 12.02 -6.19 -6.14
CA LYS A 418 12.34 -5.02 -5.33
C LYS A 418 12.68 -3.85 -6.26
N MET A 419 12.08 -2.68 -5.98
CA MET A 419 12.32 -1.46 -6.75
C MET A 419 13.82 -1.16 -6.85
N SER A 420 14.29 -0.90 -8.07
CA SER A 420 15.68 -0.55 -8.37
C SER A 420 15.73 0.45 -9.51
N LYS A 421 16.66 1.40 -9.42
CA LYS A 421 16.97 2.35 -10.50
C LYS A 421 17.51 1.61 -11.74
N SER A 422 18.40 0.64 -11.55
CA SER A 422 19.03 -0.11 -12.66
C SER A 422 18.05 -0.96 -13.45
N ARG A 423 16.99 -1.47 -12.80
CA ARG A 423 15.93 -2.27 -13.45
C ARG A 423 14.75 -1.42 -13.93
N GLY A 424 14.78 -0.10 -13.71
CA GLY A 424 13.68 0.81 -14.06
C GLY A 424 12.39 0.58 -13.29
N THR A 425 12.43 -0.18 -12.18
CA THR A 425 11.28 -0.44 -11.31
C THR A 425 11.16 0.59 -10.19
N PHE A 426 12.17 1.44 -9.99
CA PHE A 426 12.08 2.61 -9.11
C PHE A 426 11.39 3.76 -9.84
N ILE A 427 10.11 4.00 -9.55
CA ILE A 427 9.29 5.01 -10.22
C ILE A 427 9.00 6.14 -9.22
N THR A 428 9.47 7.36 -9.50
CA THR A 428 9.14 8.53 -8.68
C THR A 428 7.68 8.93 -8.87
N ALA A 429 7.09 9.58 -7.87
CA ALA A 429 5.72 10.08 -7.89
C ALA A 429 5.50 11.03 -9.07
N ARG A 430 6.40 12.02 -9.24
CA ARG A 430 6.38 12.91 -10.40
C ARG A 430 6.51 12.19 -11.75
N HIS A 431 7.40 11.20 -11.87
CA HIS A 431 7.52 10.44 -13.13
C HIS A 431 6.25 9.67 -13.44
N TYR A 432 5.59 9.09 -12.45
CA TYR A 432 4.28 8.46 -12.63
C TYR A 432 3.23 9.44 -13.16
N LEU A 433 3.11 10.61 -12.52
CA LEU A 433 2.11 11.64 -12.85
C LEU A 433 2.26 12.22 -14.27
N ASN A 434 3.44 12.12 -14.86
CA ASN A 434 3.67 12.54 -16.25
C ASN A 434 2.93 11.65 -17.27
N TYR A 435 2.50 10.43 -16.89
CA TYR A 435 1.84 9.48 -17.78
C TYR A 435 0.43 9.09 -17.30
N LEU A 436 0.22 9.01 -15.99
CA LEU A 436 -0.99 8.44 -15.38
C LEU A 436 -1.52 9.35 -14.28
N GLY A 437 -2.85 9.44 -14.15
CA GLY A 437 -3.49 10.22 -13.09
C GLY A 437 -3.38 9.52 -11.73
N GLY A 438 -3.22 10.29 -10.65
CA GLY A 438 -3.06 9.76 -9.29
C GLY A 438 -4.20 8.84 -8.83
N GLU A 439 -5.44 9.11 -9.28
CA GLU A 439 -6.63 8.30 -9.02
C GLU A 439 -6.47 6.82 -9.40
N TYR A 440 -5.68 6.52 -10.44
CA TYR A 440 -5.45 5.13 -10.84
C TYR A 440 -4.60 4.36 -9.83
N LEU A 441 -3.56 5.00 -9.30
CA LEU A 441 -2.73 4.39 -8.25
C LEU A 441 -3.50 4.21 -6.96
N ARG A 442 -4.33 5.20 -6.60
CA ARG A 442 -5.21 5.13 -5.42
C ARG A 442 -6.15 3.94 -5.49
N TYR A 443 -6.86 3.80 -6.61
CA TYR A 443 -7.76 2.66 -6.84
C TYR A 443 -7.00 1.34 -6.78
N TYR A 444 -5.86 1.25 -7.47
CA TYR A 444 -5.08 0.02 -7.52
C TYR A 444 -4.63 -0.42 -6.13
N TYR A 445 -4.04 0.48 -5.34
CA TYR A 445 -3.64 0.16 -3.97
C TYR A 445 -4.83 -0.26 -3.12
N ALA A 446 -5.94 0.48 -3.13
CA ALA A 446 -7.13 0.08 -2.40
C ALA A 446 -7.65 -1.31 -2.81
N SER A 447 -7.61 -1.66 -4.10
CA SER A 447 -8.06 -2.95 -4.64
C SER A 447 -7.07 -4.11 -4.45
N SER A 448 -5.82 -3.83 -4.07
CA SER A 448 -4.72 -4.79 -4.02
C SER A 448 -4.12 -4.95 -2.62
N LEU A 449 -4.34 -3.98 -1.72
CA LEU A 449 -3.82 -3.99 -0.35
C LEU A 449 -4.28 -5.25 0.42
N PRO A 450 -3.36 -6.07 0.94
CA PRO A 450 -3.70 -7.19 1.80
C PRO A 450 -4.14 -6.66 3.18
N SER A 451 -5.00 -7.42 3.85
CA SER A 451 -5.38 -7.17 5.26
C SER A 451 -4.31 -7.61 6.26
N THR A 452 -3.29 -8.34 5.79
CA THR A 452 -2.17 -8.85 6.58
C THR A 452 -0.89 -8.05 6.31
N LEU A 453 0.09 -8.15 7.22
CA LEU A 453 1.42 -7.56 7.05
C LEU A 453 2.25 -8.31 6.00
N THR A 454 1.85 -8.20 4.73
CA THR A 454 2.56 -8.78 3.58
C THR A 454 2.90 -7.69 2.58
N ASP A 455 3.97 -7.93 1.81
CA ASP A 455 4.36 -7.00 0.74
C ASP A 455 3.31 -6.98 -0.37
N ILE A 456 3.14 -5.81 -0.97
CA ILE A 456 2.21 -5.56 -2.07
C ILE A 456 3.01 -5.59 -3.35
N ASP A 457 2.48 -6.26 -4.37
CA ASP A 457 3.06 -6.25 -5.70
C ASP A 457 2.23 -5.37 -6.64
N MET A 458 2.90 -4.43 -7.32
CA MET A 458 2.34 -3.72 -8.45
C MET A 458 2.68 -4.48 -9.74
N ASP A 459 1.81 -5.42 -10.09
CA ASP A 459 1.84 -6.07 -11.39
C ASP A 459 1.22 -5.11 -12.42
N ILE A 460 2.01 -4.76 -13.44
CA ILE A 460 1.64 -3.73 -14.42
C ILE A 460 0.46 -4.15 -15.30
N LYS A 461 0.33 -5.46 -15.58
CA LYS A 461 -0.78 -5.99 -16.36
C LYS A 461 -2.05 -5.98 -15.53
N ASP A 462 -1.99 -6.48 -14.29
CA ASP A 462 -3.09 -6.45 -13.32
C ASP A 462 -3.54 -5.00 -13.05
N PHE A 463 -2.60 -4.06 -12.92
CA PHE A 463 -2.88 -2.64 -12.75
C PHE A 463 -3.79 -2.11 -13.85
N LYS A 464 -3.41 -2.31 -15.11
CA LYS A 464 -4.17 -1.87 -16.28
C LYS A 464 -5.53 -2.56 -16.37
N GLU A 465 -5.57 -3.87 -16.13
CA GLU A 465 -6.80 -4.67 -16.18
C GLU A 465 -7.81 -4.22 -15.12
N LYS A 466 -7.39 -4.01 -13.87
CA LYS A 466 -8.27 -3.55 -12.80
C LYS A 466 -8.87 -2.17 -13.08
N ILE A 467 -8.06 -1.20 -13.48
CA ILE A 467 -8.57 0.14 -13.79
C ILE A 467 -9.57 0.10 -14.94
N ASN A 468 -9.21 -0.59 -16.03
CA ASN A 468 -10.03 -0.62 -17.23
C ASN A 468 -11.32 -1.44 -17.07
N HIS A 469 -11.28 -2.56 -16.37
CA HIS A 469 -12.44 -3.44 -16.26
C HIS A 469 -13.31 -3.15 -15.04
N GLU A 470 -12.70 -2.76 -13.92
CA GLU A 470 -13.44 -2.52 -12.68
C GLU A 470 -13.90 -1.07 -12.58
N LEU A 471 -12.98 -0.10 -12.51
CA LEU A 471 -13.37 1.30 -12.32
C LEU A 471 -14.13 1.85 -13.54
N ILE A 472 -13.59 1.62 -14.75
CA ILE A 472 -14.19 2.09 -16.01
C ILE A 472 -15.30 1.16 -16.48
N GLY A 473 -15.00 -0.13 -16.63
CA GLY A 473 -15.91 -1.11 -17.20
C GLY A 473 -17.14 -1.44 -16.36
N ASN A 474 -17.10 -1.21 -15.04
CA ASN A 474 -18.24 -1.44 -14.14
C ASN A 474 -18.93 -0.13 -13.74
N ILE A 475 -18.31 0.65 -12.84
CA ILE A 475 -18.94 1.85 -12.27
C ILE A 475 -19.08 2.94 -13.34
N GLY A 476 -18.01 3.21 -14.08
CA GLY A 476 -18.02 4.20 -15.15
C GLY A 476 -19.03 3.87 -16.26
N ASN A 477 -19.15 2.59 -16.63
CA ASN A 477 -20.11 2.12 -17.62
C ASN A 477 -21.57 2.31 -17.18
N LEU A 478 -21.90 1.95 -15.93
CA LEU A 478 -23.25 2.15 -15.39
C LEU A 478 -23.61 3.64 -15.36
N ALA A 479 -22.68 4.48 -14.92
CA ALA A 479 -22.86 5.93 -14.90
C ALA A 479 -23.11 6.48 -16.31
N ASN A 480 -22.23 6.17 -17.26
CA ASN A 480 -22.33 6.68 -18.62
C ASN A 480 -23.65 6.27 -19.28
N ARG A 481 -24.03 4.98 -19.18
CA ARG A 481 -25.30 4.49 -19.75
C ARG A 481 -26.49 5.20 -19.12
N THR A 482 -26.57 5.22 -17.79
CA THR A 482 -27.71 5.80 -17.07
C THR A 482 -27.90 7.28 -17.42
N ILE A 483 -26.84 8.08 -17.35
CA ILE A 483 -26.91 9.54 -17.57
C ILE A 483 -27.18 9.83 -19.06
N THR A 484 -26.54 9.11 -19.98
CA THR A 484 -26.75 9.30 -21.42
C THR A 484 -28.20 9.02 -21.81
N PHE A 485 -28.81 7.94 -21.30
CA PHE A 485 -30.21 7.63 -21.59
C PHE A 485 -31.17 8.66 -20.97
N LEU A 486 -30.91 9.13 -19.74
CA LEU A 486 -31.67 10.22 -19.14
C LEU A 486 -31.58 11.50 -19.97
N ASN A 487 -30.38 11.88 -20.43
CA ASN A 487 -30.17 13.06 -21.27
C ASN A 487 -30.91 12.97 -22.60
N LYS A 488 -30.95 11.79 -23.24
CA LYS A 488 -31.53 11.60 -24.57
C LYS A 488 -33.05 11.44 -24.56
N GLU A 489 -33.59 10.69 -23.59
CA GLU A 489 -34.97 10.20 -23.67
C GLU A 489 -35.92 10.85 -22.65
N PHE A 490 -35.39 11.51 -21.61
CA PHE A 490 -36.19 11.94 -20.45
C PHE A 490 -35.86 13.36 -19.95
N ASP A 491 -35.42 14.27 -20.84
CA ASP A 491 -35.08 15.66 -20.52
C ASP A 491 -34.09 15.82 -19.35
N SER A 492 -33.20 14.83 -19.20
CA SER A 492 -32.27 14.70 -18.08
C SER A 492 -32.94 14.58 -16.71
N LYS A 493 -34.18 14.09 -16.60
CA LYS A 493 -34.90 13.98 -15.33
C LYS A 493 -35.14 12.54 -14.90
N ILE A 494 -34.88 12.25 -13.64
CA ILE A 494 -35.35 11.02 -12.99
C ILE A 494 -36.78 11.18 -12.49
N SER A 495 -37.48 10.07 -12.30
CA SER A 495 -38.83 10.00 -11.72
C SER A 495 -38.75 9.61 -10.23
N GLU A 496 -39.66 8.75 -9.78
CA GLU A 496 -39.60 8.05 -8.50
C GLU A 496 -39.16 6.59 -8.68
N ILE A 497 -38.67 5.97 -7.60
CA ILE A 497 -38.34 4.55 -7.56
C ILE A 497 -39.62 3.73 -7.41
N ASP A 498 -39.66 2.60 -8.11
CA ASP A 498 -40.72 1.62 -7.97
C ASP A 498 -40.47 0.68 -6.78
N ILE A 499 -40.92 1.09 -5.58
CA ILE A 499 -40.65 0.33 -4.36
C ILE A 499 -41.39 -1.02 -4.30
N GLU A 500 -42.40 -1.23 -5.15
CA GLU A 500 -43.17 -2.48 -5.20
C GLU A 500 -42.48 -3.56 -6.04
N ASP A 501 -41.53 -3.18 -6.92
CA ASP A 501 -40.75 -4.14 -7.71
C ASP A 501 -39.78 -4.91 -6.79
N LYS A 502 -39.91 -6.23 -6.78
CA LYS A 502 -39.11 -7.15 -5.96
C LYS A 502 -37.60 -7.06 -6.24
N ASP A 503 -37.20 -6.82 -7.49
CA ASP A 503 -35.79 -6.64 -7.84
C ASP A 503 -35.23 -5.35 -7.25
N VAL A 504 -36.06 -4.29 -7.22
CA VAL A 504 -35.70 -3.00 -6.62
C VAL A 504 -35.51 -3.15 -5.12
N GLN A 505 -36.46 -3.79 -4.43
CA GLN A 505 -36.36 -4.07 -2.99
C GLN A 505 -35.10 -4.89 -2.67
N ARG A 506 -34.80 -5.92 -3.47
CA ARG A 506 -33.58 -6.73 -3.30
C ARG A 506 -32.32 -5.88 -3.43
N ILE A 507 -32.22 -5.02 -4.45
CA ILE A 507 -31.04 -4.16 -4.65
C ILE A 507 -30.86 -3.17 -3.49
N ILE A 508 -31.95 -2.59 -2.98
CA ILE A 508 -31.90 -1.68 -1.82
C ILE A 508 -31.45 -2.42 -0.56
N ASN A 509 -31.98 -3.63 -0.31
CA ASN A 509 -31.60 -4.44 0.84
C ASN A 509 -30.13 -4.87 0.77
N ASP A 510 -29.68 -5.41 -0.37
CA ASP A 510 -28.28 -5.75 -0.62
C ASP A 510 -27.36 -4.54 -0.41
N PHE A 511 -27.78 -3.36 -0.89
CA PHE A 511 -27.03 -2.13 -0.66
C PHE A 511 -26.90 -1.81 0.83
N ASN A 512 -28.00 -1.83 1.58
CA ASN A 512 -28.01 -1.49 3.00
C ASN A 512 -27.13 -2.47 3.82
N GLU A 513 -27.23 -3.77 3.55
CA GLU A 513 -26.39 -4.78 4.19
C GLU A 513 -24.90 -4.57 3.87
N LYS A 514 -24.58 -4.36 2.59
CA LYS A 514 -23.19 -4.13 2.16
C LYS A 514 -22.62 -2.82 2.67
N ALA A 515 -23.41 -1.75 2.78
CA ALA A 515 -22.95 -0.48 3.34
C ALA A 515 -22.43 -0.66 4.77
N VAL A 516 -23.13 -1.41 5.63
CA VAL A 516 -22.67 -1.71 7.00
C VAL A 516 -21.34 -2.47 6.98
N VAL A 517 -21.21 -3.47 6.11
CA VAL A 517 -19.98 -4.27 5.97
C VAL A 517 -18.81 -3.42 5.43
N ILE A 518 -19.04 -2.58 4.42
CA ILE A 518 -18.05 -1.68 3.83
C ILE A 518 -17.55 -0.68 4.89
N ARG A 519 -18.44 -0.12 5.71
CA ARG A 519 -18.06 0.78 6.82
C ARG A 519 -17.07 0.12 7.76
N LYS A 520 -17.33 -1.14 8.16
CA LYS A 520 -16.43 -1.91 9.01
C LYS A 520 -15.09 -2.16 8.32
N LYS A 521 -15.10 -2.57 7.05
CA LYS A 521 -13.88 -2.85 6.28
C LYS A 521 -12.98 -1.61 6.14
N TYR A 522 -13.55 -0.42 5.93
CA TYR A 522 -12.76 0.81 5.97
C TYR A 522 -12.14 1.07 7.34
N HIS A 523 -12.91 0.90 8.41
CA HIS A 523 -12.44 1.08 9.78
C HIS A 523 -11.26 0.15 10.11
N ASP A 524 -11.27 -1.07 9.56
CA ASP A 524 -10.25 -2.09 9.82
C ASP A 524 -9.12 -2.12 8.76
N PHE A 525 -9.02 -1.09 7.91
CA PHE A 525 -8.02 -0.98 6.82
C PHE A 525 -8.11 -2.09 5.75
N GLU A 526 -9.24 -2.80 5.65
CA GLU A 526 -9.51 -3.88 4.70
C GLU A 526 -10.05 -3.37 3.35
N TYR A 527 -9.34 -2.42 2.72
CA TYR A 527 -9.84 -1.72 1.53
C TYR A 527 -10.09 -2.63 0.34
N ARG A 528 -9.29 -3.68 0.14
CA ARG A 528 -9.48 -4.63 -0.95
C ARG A 528 -10.84 -5.30 -0.87
N GLU A 529 -11.25 -5.67 0.34
CA GLU A 529 -12.55 -6.30 0.57
C GLU A 529 -13.69 -5.28 0.50
N ALA A 530 -13.43 -4.01 0.81
CA ALA A 530 -14.40 -2.93 0.62
C ALA A 530 -14.64 -2.67 -0.88
N VAL A 531 -13.58 -2.59 -1.69
CA VAL A 531 -13.65 -2.43 -3.15
C VAL A 531 -14.47 -3.55 -3.79
N LYS A 532 -14.25 -4.81 -3.40
CA LYS A 532 -15.04 -5.94 -3.91
C LYS A 532 -16.54 -5.77 -3.67
N ASP A 533 -16.94 -5.34 -2.48
CA ASP A 533 -18.36 -5.09 -2.18
C ASP A 533 -18.91 -3.88 -2.93
N ILE A 534 -18.12 -2.81 -3.10
CA ILE A 534 -18.51 -1.63 -3.91
C ILE A 534 -18.74 -2.05 -5.38
N LEU A 535 -17.83 -2.85 -5.95
CA LEU A 535 -17.96 -3.37 -7.31
C LEU A 535 -19.16 -4.31 -7.45
N TYR A 536 -19.45 -5.13 -6.45
CA TYR A 536 -20.64 -5.96 -6.41
C TYR A 536 -21.91 -5.10 -6.52
N LEU A 537 -22.02 -4.02 -5.75
CA LEU A 537 -23.17 -3.12 -5.79
C LEU A 537 -23.34 -2.46 -7.16
N SER A 538 -22.26 -1.99 -7.79
CA SER A 538 -22.32 -1.47 -9.16
C SER A 538 -22.72 -2.54 -10.19
N SER A 539 -22.24 -3.77 -10.00
CA SER A 539 -22.60 -4.90 -10.88
C SER A 539 -24.09 -5.25 -10.79
N LEU A 540 -24.72 -5.13 -9.61
CA LEU A 540 -26.18 -5.28 -9.47
C LEU A 540 -26.91 -4.25 -10.35
N GLY A 541 -26.46 -2.99 -10.35
CA GLY A 541 -27.02 -1.94 -11.18
C GLY A 541 -26.84 -2.21 -12.68
N ASN A 542 -25.64 -2.65 -13.10
CA ASN A 542 -25.39 -3.03 -14.50
C ASN A 542 -26.28 -4.20 -14.94
N LYS A 543 -26.43 -5.23 -14.09
CA LYS A 543 -27.30 -6.38 -14.35
C LYS A 543 -28.76 -5.96 -14.47
N TYR A 544 -29.27 -5.19 -13.51
CA TYR A 544 -30.63 -4.68 -13.53
C TYR A 544 -30.93 -3.83 -14.77
N PHE A 545 -30.03 -2.91 -15.11
CA PHE A 545 -30.13 -2.12 -16.34
C PHE A 545 -30.19 -3.01 -17.58
N GLN A 546 -29.37 -4.06 -17.63
CA GLN A 546 -29.33 -4.97 -18.79
C GLN A 546 -30.60 -5.82 -18.90
N GLU A 547 -31.09 -6.37 -17.79
CA GLU A 547 -32.26 -7.25 -17.76
C GLU A 547 -33.58 -6.50 -18.05
N LYS A 548 -33.71 -5.26 -17.59
CA LYS A 548 -34.92 -4.45 -17.81
C LYS A 548 -34.91 -3.72 -19.16
N GLU A 549 -33.81 -3.77 -19.91
CA GLU A 549 -33.68 -3.24 -21.27
C GLU A 549 -34.32 -1.83 -21.48
N PRO A 550 -33.95 -0.80 -20.69
CA PRO A 550 -34.60 0.51 -20.75
C PRO A 550 -34.51 1.18 -22.12
N TRP A 551 -33.51 0.82 -22.95
CA TRP A 551 -33.37 1.31 -24.32
C TRP A 551 -34.42 0.75 -25.30
N LYS A 552 -35.02 -0.41 -25.00
CA LYS A 552 -36.18 -0.93 -25.73
C LYS A 552 -37.46 -0.32 -25.19
N LEU A 553 -37.61 -0.30 -23.86
CA LEU A 553 -38.78 0.29 -23.19
C LEU A 553 -38.99 1.77 -23.54
N ALA A 554 -37.91 2.55 -23.68
CA ALA A 554 -37.98 3.97 -24.07
C ALA A 554 -38.59 4.20 -25.47
N LYS A 555 -38.60 3.17 -26.34
CA LYS A 555 -39.20 3.22 -27.68
C LYS A 555 -40.63 2.67 -27.72
N GLY A 556 -41.15 2.19 -26.59
CA GLY A 556 -42.48 1.58 -26.48
C GLY A 556 -43.59 2.60 -26.22
N SER A 557 -44.66 2.11 -25.59
CA SER A 557 -45.82 2.93 -25.20
C SER A 557 -45.44 4.00 -24.15
N ALA A 558 -46.35 4.94 -23.88
CA ALA A 558 -46.16 5.90 -22.79
C ALA A 558 -45.93 5.21 -21.42
N GLU A 559 -46.54 4.04 -21.21
CA GLU A 559 -46.35 3.25 -20.00
C GLU A 559 -44.97 2.57 -19.97
N ASP A 560 -44.49 2.07 -21.11
CA ASP A 560 -43.13 1.51 -21.21
C ASP A 560 -42.06 2.58 -21.01
N ARG A 561 -42.28 3.80 -21.53
CA ARG A 561 -41.41 4.95 -21.27
C ARG A 561 -41.33 5.29 -19.78
N LYS A 562 -42.44 5.25 -19.04
CA LYS A 562 -42.43 5.43 -17.58
C LYS A 562 -41.64 4.33 -16.87
N LYS A 563 -41.80 3.07 -17.27
CA LYS A 563 -41.01 1.95 -16.74
C LYS A 563 -39.52 2.13 -17.00
N ALA A 564 -39.14 2.54 -18.21
CA ALA A 564 -37.75 2.86 -18.55
C ALA A 564 -37.18 3.96 -17.64
N GLN A 565 -37.93 5.03 -17.38
CA GLN A 565 -37.51 6.11 -16.50
C GLN A 565 -37.36 5.65 -15.04
N LYS A 566 -38.26 4.78 -14.53
CA LYS A 566 -38.15 4.15 -13.21
C LYS A 566 -36.89 3.29 -13.07
N VAL A 567 -36.56 2.50 -14.11
CA VAL A 567 -35.31 1.71 -14.15
C VAL A 567 -34.08 2.61 -14.02
N LEU A 568 -34.03 3.69 -14.82
CA LEU A 568 -32.94 4.67 -14.77
C LEU A 568 -32.88 5.41 -13.43
N THR A 569 -34.03 5.63 -12.78
CA THR A 569 -34.12 6.28 -11.46
C THR A 569 -33.51 5.42 -10.36
N LEU A 570 -33.67 4.09 -10.41
CA LEU A 570 -32.95 3.20 -9.49
C LEU A 570 -31.44 3.23 -9.75
N CYS A 571 -31.02 3.10 -11.01
CA CYS A 571 -29.60 3.16 -11.36
C CYS A 571 -28.95 4.48 -10.91
N PHE A 572 -29.67 5.60 -11.04
CA PHE A 572 -29.25 6.90 -10.54
C PHE A 572 -29.03 6.90 -9.02
N ASN A 573 -30.02 6.45 -8.24
CA ASN A 573 -29.92 6.44 -6.77
C ASN A 573 -28.80 5.49 -6.28
N LEU A 574 -28.63 4.36 -6.96
CA LEU A 574 -27.52 3.45 -6.69
C LEU A 574 -26.16 4.11 -7.00
N LEU A 575 -26.02 4.79 -8.14
CA LEU A 575 -24.80 5.52 -8.50
C LEU A 575 -24.49 6.66 -7.54
N LYS A 576 -25.51 7.39 -7.06
CA LYS A 576 -25.37 8.38 -5.98
C LYS A 576 -24.71 7.74 -4.76
N ASN A 577 -25.26 6.63 -4.28
CA ASN A 577 -24.75 5.93 -3.10
C ASN A 577 -23.35 5.32 -3.33
N VAL A 578 -23.11 4.72 -4.50
CA VAL A 578 -21.78 4.20 -4.89
C VAL A 578 -20.73 5.33 -4.93
N SER A 579 -21.10 6.52 -5.43
CA SER A 579 -20.19 7.68 -5.44
C SER A 579 -19.78 8.12 -4.04
N ILE A 580 -20.68 7.99 -3.05
CA ILE A 580 -20.39 8.33 -1.64
C ILE A 580 -19.39 7.33 -1.06
N ILE A 581 -19.68 6.02 -1.13
CA ILE A 581 -18.85 4.98 -0.50
C ILE A 581 -17.48 4.79 -1.17
N ILE A 582 -17.32 5.17 -2.44
CA ILE A 582 -16.03 5.08 -3.15
C ILE A 582 -15.19 6.35 -3.04
N SER A 583 -15.79 7.47 -2.60
CA SER A 583 -15.11 8.77 -2.48
C SER A 583 -13.85 8.77 -1.60
N PRO A 584 -13.69 7.92 -0.56
CA PRO A 584 -12.42 7.83 0.15
C PRO A 584 -11.28 7.32 -0.74
N ILE A 585 -11.58 6.40 -1.65
CA ILE A 585 -10.61 5.71 -2.52
C ILE A 585 -10.26 6.58 -3.74
N VAL A 586 -11.26 7.00 -4.49
CA VAL A 586 -11.12 7.76 -5.74
C VAL A 586 -11.92 9.06 -5.66
N PRO A 587 -11.43 10.06 -4.89
CA PRO A 587 -12.19 11.27 -4.59
C PRO A 587 -12.52 12.10 -5.82
N ALA A 588 -11.59 12.28 -6.77
CA ALA A 588 -11.86 13.08 -7.97
C ALA A 588 -12.83 12.36 -8.92
N PHE A 589 -12.75 11.03 -9.02
CA PHE A 589 -13.76 10.24 -9.75
C PHE A 589 -15.15 10.41 -9.14
N ALA A 590 -15.26 10.28 -7.81
CA ALA A 590 -16.52 10.41 -7.09
C ALA A 590 -17.14 11.80 -7.24
N GLU A 591 -16.34 12.87 -7.08
CA GLU A 591 -16.79 14.25 -7.26
C GLU A 591 -17.29 14.50 -8.68
N LYS A 592 -16.56 14.01 -9.69
CA LYS A 592 -16.98 14.14 -11.08
C LYS A 592 -18.28 13.38 -11.38
N LEU A 593 -18.45 12.19 -10.79
CA LEU A 593 -19.70 11.44 -10.89
C LEU A 593 -20.85 12.19 -10.21
N GLN A 594 -20.66 12.68 -8.98
CA GLN A 594 -21.67 13.45 -8.25
C GLN A 594 -22.09 14.71 -8.99
N LYS A 595 -21.12 15.39 -9.62
CA LYS A 595 -21.39 16.52 -10.52
C LYS A 595 -22.25 16.12 -11.71
N GLN A 596 -21.92 15.04 -12.42
CA GLN A 596 -22.76 14.59 -13.54
C GLN A 596 -24.16 14.16 -13.09
N LEU A 597 -24.30 13.67 -11.87
CA LEU A 597 -25.59 13.33 -11.25
C LEU A 597 -26.39 14.58 -10.83
N GLY A 598 -25.85 15.79 -10.89
CA GLY A 598 -26.56 17.03 -10.53
C GLY A 598 -26.62 17.33 -9.02
N LEU A 599 -25.79 16.65 -8.22
CA LEU A 599 -25.83 16.68 -6.75
C LEU A 599 -25.08 17.88 -6.13
N GLU A 600 -24.72 18.88 -6.96
CA GLU A 600 -23.83 19.99 -6.61
C GLU A 600 -24.53 21.24 -6.00
N LYS A 601 -25.85 21.24 -5.80
CA LYS A 601 -26.57 22.38 -5.17
C LYS A 601 -26.56 22.19 -3.64
N GLN A 602 -25.88 22.98 -2.79
CA GLN A 602 -25.51 24.39 -2.85
C GLN A 602 -23.98 24.60 -2.82
N VAL A 603 -23.35 25.27 -3.79
CA VAL A 603 -21.96 25.74 -3.66
C VAL A 603 -21.96 27.25 -3.80
N GLY A 604 -21.96 27.95 -2.67
CA GLY A 604 -21.57 29.34 -2.56
C GLY A 604 -20.07 29.42 -2.27
N LEU A 605 -19.29 29.80 -3.28
CA LEU A 605 -17.86 30.15 -3.27
C LEU A 605 -16.86 29.09 -2.78
N GLN A 606 -16.11 28.50 -3.71
CA GLN A 606 -14.67 28.28 -3.54
C GLN A 606 -13.92 28.23 -4.87
N LYS A 607 -14.13 29.24 -5.72
CA LYS A 607 -13.31 29.44 -6.94
C LYS A 607 -12.19 30.46 -6.77
N HIS A 608 -12.01 31.07 -5.60
CA HIS A 608 -10.91 32.00 -5.31
C HIS A 608 -10.36 31.73 -3.91
N LEU A 609 -9.17 31.12 -3.84
CA LEU A 609 -8.06 31.34 -2.89
C LEU A 609 -7.22 30.06 -2.75
N ASN A 610 -6.31 29.86 -3.71
CA ASN A 610 -5.14 28.98 -3.59
C ASN A 610 -4.03 29.65 -2.75
N VAL A 611 -4.40 30.31 -1.65
CA VAL A 611 -3.45 30.89 -0.70
C VAL A 611 -4.07 30.71 0.68
N LEU A 612 -3.52 29.76 1.45
CA LEU A 612 -3.60 29.55 2.92
C LEU A 612 -3.79 28.07 3.26
N ASN A 613 -2.72 27.47 3.82
CA ASN A 613 -2.58 26.08 4.26
C ASN A 613 -3.41 25.74 5.52
N VAL A 614 -4.73 25.89 5.45
CA VAL A 614 -5.65 25.35 6.46
C VAL A 614 -7.02 25.16 5.83
N HIS A 615 -7.39 23.92 5.55
CA HIS A 615 -8.74 23.62 5.09
C HIS A 615 -9.68 23.38 6.28
N PRO A 616 -10.87 23.98 6.29
CA PRO A 616 -11.90 23.65 7.27
C PRO A 616 -12.51 22.26 6.97
N THR A 617 -13.12 21.69 8.00
CA THR A 617 -14.08 20.57 7.99
C THR A 617 -14.99 20.57 6.76
N PRO A 618 -15.51 19.41 6.30
CA PRO A 618 -16.35 19.30 5.11
C PRO A 618 -17.35 20.46 5.03
N SER A 619 -17.24 21.24 3.96
CA SER A 619 -18.18 22.32 3.65
C SER A 619 -19.59 21.76 3.75
N SER A 620 -20.52 22.53 4.32
CA SER A 620 -21.91 22.14 4.66
C SER A 620 -22.76 21.55 3.53
N ASN A 621 -22.20 21.32 2.35
CA ASN A 621 -22.85 20.90 1.12
C ASN A 621 -22.19 19.68 0.44
N SER A 622 -21.27 18.96 1.12
CA SER A 622 -20.73 17.68 0.61
C SER A 622 -21.55 16.50 1.10
N LEU A 623 -21.80 15.52 0.22
CA LEU A 623 -22.45 14.26 0.60
C LEU A 623 -21.64 13.50 1.65
N THR A 624 -22.34 12.89 2.59
CA THR A 624 -21.84 12.18 3.76
C THR A 624 -22.37 10.75 3.79
N TRP A 625 -21.90 9.95 4.75
CA TRP A 625 -22.44 8.61 4.98
C TRP A 625 -23.94 8.60 5.32
N ASN A 626 -24.47 9.70 5.87
CA ASN A 626 -25.91 9.81 6.18
C ASN A 626 -26.77 10.03 4.94
N ASP A 627 -26.16 10.38 3.81
CA ASP A 627 -26.84 10.57 2.52
C ASP A 627 -26.97 9.24 1.75
N LEU A 628 -26.69 8.09 2.39
CA LEU A 628 -26.91 6.75 1.85
C LEU A 628 -28.39 6.35 1.93
N HIS A 629 -29.14 6.67 0.88
CA HIS A 629 -30.57 6.41 0.78
C HIS A 629 -31.03 6.42 -0.68
N PHE A 630 -32.26 5.96 -0.94
CA PHE A 630 -32.84 5.77 -2.29
C PHE A 630 -34.06 6.69 -2.55
N ASP A 631 -34.16 7.83 -1.88
CA ASP A 631 -35.35 8.70 -1.94
C ASP A 631 -35.25 9.85 -2.96
N VAL A 632 -34.15 9.97 -3.71
CA VAL A 632 -33.96 11.09 -4.64
C VAL A 632 -34.92 10.89 -5.82
N LYS A 633 -35.82 11.86 -5.99
CA LYS A 633 -36.87 11.86 -7.00
C LYS A 633 -36.99 13.21 -7.69
N ASN A 634 -37.52 13.22 -8.91
CA ASN A 634 -37.76 14.44 -9.70
C ASN A 634 -36.52 15.34 -9.84
N HIS A 635 -35.34 14.73 -9.88
CA HIS A 635 -34.05 15.41 -9.94
C HIS A 635 -33.55 15.51 -11.39
N LYS A 636 -32.82 16.58 -11.71
CA LYS A 636 -32.23 16.78 -13.04
C LYS A 636 -30.74 16.43 -13.02
N VAL A 637 -30.32 15.52 -13.87
CA VAL A 637 -28.91 15.18 -14.09
C VAL A 637 -28.26 16.16 -15.06
N ASN A 638 -26.95 16.30 -14.94
CA ASN A 638 -26.13 17.06 -15.89
C ASN A 638 -25.81 16.19 -17.13
N SER A 639 -25.02 16.73 -18.05
CA SER A 639 -24.59 16.01 -19.25
C SER A 639 -23.58 14.90 -18.91
N ALA A 640 -23.72 13.76 -19.58
CA ALA A 640 -22.74 12.68 -19.47
C ALA A 640 -21.36 13.10 -20.01
N GLU A 641 -20.32 12.88 -19.23
CA GLU A 641 -18.92 13.09 -19.61
C GLU A 641 -18.09 11.84 -19.25
N ILE A 642 -16.95 11.66 -19.93
CA ILE A 642 -16.01 10.58 -19.59
C ILE A 642 -15.48 10.81 -18.18
N LEU A 643 -15.77 9.94 -17.22
CA LEU A 643 -15.30 10.07 -15.83
C LEU A 643 -13.78 9.97 -15.75
N VAL A 644 -13.22 8.88 -16.28
CA VAL A 644 -11.78 8.62 -16.38
C VAL A 644 -11.47 7.92 -17.71
N LYS A 645 -10.25 8.12 -18.22
CA LYS A 645 -9.84 7.57 -19.52
C LYS A 645 -9.31 6.15 -19.35
N LYS A 646 -9.58 5.29 -20.33
CA LYS A 646 -9.00 3.95 -20.40
C LYS A 646 -7.48 4.06 -20.52
N ILE A 647 -6.76 3.21 -19.79
CA ILE A 647 -5.31 3.08 -19.92
C ILE A 647 -5.02 2.21 -21.13
N GLU A 648 -4.31 2.77 -22.11
CA GLU A 648 -3.86 2.08 -23.31
C GLU A 648 -2.40 1.72 -23.18
N ASN A 649 -1.48 2.60 -23.60
CA ASN A 649 -0.04 2.31 -23.65
C ASN A 649 0.78 3.20 -22.70
N GLU A 650 0.12 4.03 -21.90
CA GLU A 650 0.75 5.02 -21.02
C GLU A 650 1.65 4.35 -19.97
N ILE A 651 1.23 3.21 -19.42
CA ILE A 651 1.99 2.51 -18.40
C ILE A 651 3.23 1.83 -18.97
N GLU A 652 3.14 1.26 -20.17
CA GLU A 652 4.28 0.69 -20.89
C GLU A 652 5.28 1.80 -21.28
N LYS A 653 4.79 2.97 -21.73
CA LYS A 653 5.62 4.15 -22.00
C LYS A 653 6.35 4.64 -20.75
N MET A 654 5.63 4.77 -19.62
CA MET A 654 6.19 5.20 -18.34
C MET A 654 7.36 4.32 -17.92
N ILE A 655 7.22 2.99 -18.01
CA ILE A 655 8.28 2.04 -17.64
C ILE A 655 9.46 2.15 -18.60
N ASN A 656 9.20 2.16 -19.91
CA ASN A 656 10.24 2.25 -20.92
C ASN A 656 11.07 3.54 -20.78
N ASP A 657 10.42 4.67 -20.51
CA ASP A 657 11.11 5.94 -20.34
C ASP A 657 11.82 6.02 -18.98
N ASN A 658 11.31 5.36 -17.94
CA ASN A 658 12.04 5.24 -16.67
C ASN A 658 13.35 4.44 -16.83
N VAL A 659 13.33 3.37 -17.63
CA VAL A 659 14.53 2.58 -17.97
C VAL A 659 15.53 3.40 -18.80
N LYS A 660 15.07 4.28 -19.68
CA LYS A 660 15.95 5.17 -20.46
C LYS A 660 16.59 6.25 -19.58
N ASN A 661 15.81 6.84 -18.69
CA ASN A 661 16.24 7.96 -17.84
C ASN A 661 17.14 7.54 -16.66
N SER A 662 17.17 6.26 -16.29
CA SER A 662 17.93 5.81 -15.12
C SER A 662 19.46 5.85 -15.28
N GLY A 663 19.99 6.15 -16.48
CA GLY A 663 21.35 6.71 -16.69
C GLY A 663 22.57 5.90 -16.21
N ASP A 664 22.39 4.75 -15.57
CA ASP A 664 23.46 4.00 -14.92
C ASP A 664 24.08 2.97 -15.90
N LYS A 665 25.17 3.38 -16.56
CA LYS A 665 25.96 2.51 -17.44
C LYS A 665 26.59 1.32 -16.67
N SER A 666 26.85 1.45 -15.37
CA SER A 666 27.45 0.39 -14.54
C SER A 666 26.45 -0.71 -14.18
N GLY A 667 25.19 -0.34 -13.95
CA GLY A 667 24.09 -1.28 -13.72
C GLY A 667 23.67 -2.05 -14.97
N LYS A 668 23.79 -1.45 -16.16
CA LYS A 668 23.55 -2.13 -17.45
C LYS A 668 24.50 -3.30 -17.66
N GLU A 669 25.80 -3.11 -17.43
CA GLU A 669 26.77 -4.21 -17.60
C GLU A 669 26.59 -5.31 -16.56
N LYS A 670 26.27 -4.98 -15.30
CA LYS A 670 26.08 -5.98 -14.25
C LYS A 670 24.76 -6.76 -14.40
N ALA A 671 23.67 -6.08 -14.75
CA ALA A 671 22.37 -6.72 -15.00
C ALA A 671 22.31 -7.46 -16.34
N GLU A 672 23.00 -6.96 -17.39
CA GLU A 672 23.23 -7.74 -18.61
C GLU A 672 24.17 -8.91 -18.36
N LYS A 673 25.19 -8.77 -17.51
CA LYS A 673 26.09 -9.89 -17.16
C LYS A 673 25.38 -10.96 -16.34
N GLU A 674 24.54 -10.60 -15.36
CA GLU A 674 23.69 -11.55 -14.62
C GLU A 674 22.61 -12.21 -15.50
N ARG A 675 22.02 -11.46 -16.45
CA ARG A 675 21.09 -12.02 -17.46
C ARG A 675 21.80 -12.86 -18.53
N ARG A 676 23.04 -12.55 -18.91
CA ARG A 676 23.86 -13.33 -19.85
C ARG A 676 24.42 -14.59 -19.19
N GLU A 677 24.80 -14.53 -17.91
CA GLU A 677 25.31 -15.69 -17.15
C GLU A 677 24.23 -16.74 -16.88
N THR A 678 22.94 -16.37 -16.77
CA THR A 678 21.84 -17.33 -16.62
C THR A 678 21.37 -17.97 -17.94
N ASN A 679 21.82 -17.48 -19.09
CA ASN A 679 21.44 -18.00 -20.42
C ASN A 679 22.55 -18.76 -21.16
N LYS A 680 23.69 -19.01 -20.51
CA LYS A 680 24.82 -19.73 -21.12
C LYS A 680 24.63 -21.25 -21.22
N GLU A 681 23.83 -21.87 -20.34
CA GLU A 681 23.75 -23.32 -20.23
C GLU A 681 22.30 -23.82 -20.06
N PHE A 682 21.96 -24.90 -20.76
CA PHE A 682 20.66 -25.57 -20.61
C PHE A 682 20.61 -26.37 -19.31
N ASN A 683 19.98 -25.83 -18.27
CA ASN A 683 19.89 -26.43 -16.93
C ASN A 683 18.43 -26.77 -16.53
N LEU A 684 17.66 -27.31 -17.48
CA LEU A 684 16.32 -27.86 -17.23
C LEU A 684 16.39 -29.38 -17.14
N ASP A 685 15.91 -29.96 -16.04
CA ASP A 685 15.70 -31.41 -15.94
C ASP A 685 14.36 -31.76 -16.61
N LEU A 686 14.36 -31.87 -17.94
CA LEU A 686 13.19 -32.31 -18.70
C LEU A 686 13.19 -33.83 -18.83
N ARG A 687 12.08 -34.47 -18.47
CA ARG A 687 11.91 -35.93 -18.58
C ARG A 687 10.57 -36.29 -19.20
N VAL A 688 10.52 -37.43 -19.85
CA VAL A 688 9.27 -38.03 -20.33
C VAL A 688 8.57 -38.70 -19.15
N GLY A 689 7.33 -38.30 -18.89
CA GLY A 689 6.48 -38.86 -17.85
C GLY A 689 5.20 -39.45 -18.42
N LYS A 690 4.81 -40.63 -17.95
CA LYS A 690 3.54 -41.27 -18.32
C LYS A 690 2.45 -40.86 -17.33
N VAL A 691 1.35 -40.31 -17.82
CA VAL A 691 0.21 -39.93 -16.97
C VAL A 691 -0.55 -41.20 -16.56
N GLU A 692 -0.50 -41.56 -15.27
CA GLU A 692 -1.14 -42.78 -14.74
C GLU A 692 -2.54 -42.51 -14.21
N SER A 693 -2.78 -41.32 -13.66
CA SER A 693 -4.11 -40.91 -13.23
C SER A 693 -4.31 -39.41 -13.42
N ILE A 694 -5.56 -39.03 -13.65
CA ILE A 694 -5.99 -37.65 -13.79
C ILE A 694 -7.36 -37.48 -13.13
N ILE A 695 -7.47 -36.56 -12.19
CA ILE A 695 -8.72 -36.26 -11.48
C ILE A 695 -8.99 -34.75 -11.50
N ASP A 696 -10.26 -34.39 -11.31
CA ASP A 696 -10.63 -32.99 -11.14
C ASP A 696 -10.01 -32.45 -9.86
N HIS A 697 -9.48 -31.22 -9.92
CA HIS A 697 -9.00 -30.57 -8.71
C HIS A 697 -10.20 -30.26 -7.80
N PRO A 698 -10.16 -30.64 -6.50
CA PRO A 698 -11.33 -30.58 -5.61
C PRO A 698 -11.84 -29.14 -5.41
N ASN A 699 -10.93 -28.17 -5.46
CA ASN A 699 -11.20 -26.76 -5.18
C ASN A 699 -11.01 -25.81 -6.39
N ALA A 700 -10.95 -26.33 -7.63
CA ALA A 700 -10.70 -25.48 -8.81
C ALA A 700 -11.24 -26.04 -10.14
N ASP A 701 -12.10 -25.28 -10.82
CA ASP A 701 -12.80 -25.73 -12.04
C ASP A 701 -11.93 -25.78 -13.30
N LYS A 702 -10.74 -25.17 -13.26
CA LYS A 702 -9.80 -25.11 -14.40
C LYS A 702 -8.57 -26.01 -14.22
N LEU A 703 -8.44 -26.70 -13.08
CA LEU A 703 -7.25 -27.47 -12.75
C LEU A 703 -7.54 -28.98 -12.74
N TYR A 704 -6.54 -29.75 -13.14
CA TYR A 704 -6.45 -31.18 -12.91
C TYR A 704 -5.32 -31.52 -11.94
N LEU A 705 -5.50 -32.59 -11.18
CA LEU A 705 -4.42 -33.28 -10.48
C LEU A 705 -4.00 -34.49 -11.31
N LEU A 706 -2.73 -34.55 -11.67
CA LEU A 706 -2.15 -35.62 -12.47
C LEU A 706 -1.12 -36.39 -11.64
N LYS A 707 -1.19 -37.73 -11.64
CA LYS A 707 -0.05 -38.55 -11.20
C LYS A 707 0.75 -38.98 -12.41
N VAL A 708 2.01 -38.58 -12.43
CA VAL A 708 2.91 -38.80 -13.57
C VAL A 708 4.07 -39.69 -13.13
N ASN A 709 4.23 -40.83 -13.80
CA ASN A 709 5.30 -41.78 -13.57
C ASN A 709 6.51 -41.43 -14.44
N LEU A 710 7.64 -41.17 -13.80
CA LEU A 710 8.93 -40.82 -14.40
C LEU A 710 9.90 -42.01 -14.47
N GLY A 711 9.40 -43.24 -14.35
CA GLY A 711 10.22 -44.45 -14.38
C GLY A 711 10.66 -44.90 -12.99
N LYS A 712 11.85 -45.48 -12.90
CA LYS A 712 12.44 -45.92 -11.63
C LYS A 712 13.51 -44.92 -11.18
N ASN A 713 13.50 -44.57 -9.90
CA ASN A 713 14.55 -43.75 -9.30
C ASN A 713 15.85 -44.55 -9.12
N LYS A 714 16.91 -43.91 -8.58
CA LYS A 714 18.22 -44.53 -8.35
C LYS A 714 18.18 -45.76 -7.41
N GLU A 715 17.12 -45.91 -6.62
CA GLU A 715 16.88 -47.05 -5.72
C GLU A 715 16.02 -48.16 -6.37
N GLY A 716 15.68 -48.03 -7.65
CA GLY A 716 14.84 -48.99 -8.38
C GLY A 716 13.34 -48.90 -8.09
N LYS A 717 12.90 -47.93 -7.28
CA LYS A 717 11.48 -47.70 -6.94
C LYS A 717 10.80 -46.79 -7.98
N PRO A 718 9.49 -46.96 -8.27
CA PRO A 718 8.75 -46.05 -9.14
C PRO A 718 8.82 -44.59 -8.65
N GLU A 719 9.21 -43.66 -9.53
CA GLU A 719 9.18 -42.21 -9.27
C GLU A 719 7.85 -41.65 -9.80
N ILE A 720 6.88 -41.42 -8.92
CA ILE A 720 5.58 -40.86 -9.27
C ILE A 720 5.46 -39.48 -8.65
N ARG A 721 5.10 -38.47 -9.46
CA ARG A 721 4.92 -37.09 -9.03
C ARG A 721 3.48 -36.62 -9.19
N GLN A 722 3.00 -35.81 -8.25
CA GLN A 722 1.74 -35.08 -8.39
C GLN A 722 1.98 -33.75 -9.10
N LEU A 723 1.30 -33.53 -10.22
CA LEU A 723 1.31 -32.25 -10.94
C LEU A 723 -0.08 -31.60 -10.86
N VAL A 724 -0.12 -30.28 -10.71
CA VAL A 724 -1.36 -29.49 -10.80
C VAL A 724 -1.35 -28.73 -12.12
N GLY A 725 -2.17 -29.15 -13.08
CA GLY A 725 -2.17 -28.63 -14.45
C GLY A 725 -3.42 -27.82 -14.79
N GLY A 726 -3.25 -26.60 -15.32
CA GLY A 726 -4.34 -25.73 -15.76
C GLY A 726 -4.94 -26.06 -17.13
N ILE A 727 -5.03 -27.34 -17.46
CA ILE A 727 -5.33 -27.81 -18.84
C ILE A 727 -6.79 -28.26 -19.04
N ARG A 728 -7.62 -28.21 -17.99
CA ARG A 728 -9.03 -28.70 -18.00
C ARG A 728 -9.94 -27.96 -18.98
N ALA A 729 -9.63 -26.70 -19.29
CA ALA A 729 -10.38 -25.93 -20.28
C ALA A 729 -10.12 -26.39 -21.74
N HIS A 730 -9.05 -27.14 -21.97
CA HIS A 730 -8.58 -27.48 -23.32
C HIS A 730 -8.58 -28.99 -23.61
N PHE A 731 -8.49 -29.84 -22.59
CA PHE A 731 -8.39 -31.29 -22.74
C PHE A 731 -9.37 -32.01 -21.81
N LYS A 732 -9.97 -33.09 -22.31
CA LYS A 732 -10.67 -34.05 -21.45
C LYS A 732 -9.66 -35.00 -20.80
N LYS A 733 -10.08 -35.71 -19.76
CA LYS A 733 -9.21 -36.62 -19.00
C LYS A 733 -8.65 -37.73 -19.89
N GLU A 734 -9.46 -38.25 -20.80
CA GLU A 734 -9.14 -39.33 -21.74
C GLU A 734 -8.10 -38.87 -22.77
N ASP A 735 -8.05 -37.57 -23.08
CA ASP A 735 -7.09 -36.99 -24.01
C ASP A 735 -5.68 -36.90 -23.42
N VAL A 736 -5.51 -37.11 -22.12
CA VAL A 736 -4.24 -36.92 -21.40
C VAL A 736 -3.79 -38.21 -20.72
N LEU A 737 -4.73 -39.01 -20.22
CA LEU A 737 -4.45 -40.27 -19.54
C LEU A 737 -3.64 -41.22 -20.43
N GLY A 738 -2.60 -41.83 -19.85
CA GLY A 738 -1.73 -42.79 -20.53
C GLY A 738 -0.71 -42.19 -21.51
N LYS A 739 -0.74 -40.87 -21.77
CA LYS A 739 0.21 -40.21 -22.67
C LYS A 739 1.59 -40.02 -22.03
N ASN A 740 2.61 -40.10 -22.88
CA ASN A 740 4.00 -39.76 -22.55
C ASN A 740 4.25 -38.28 -22.85
N LEU A 741 4.37 -37.46 -21.81
CA LEU A 741 4.47 -36.01 -21.88
C LEU A 741 5.82 -35.51 -21.35
N VAL A 742 6.24 -34.33 -21.79
CA VAL A 742 7.48 -33.70 -21.30
C VAL A 742 7.22 -32.93 -20.00
N ILE A 743 7.96 -33.27 -18.96
CA ILE A 743 7.82 -32.74 -17.59
C ILE A 743 9.10 -32.04 -17.14
N VAL A 744 8.98 -30.84 -16.56
CA VAL A 744 10.04 -30.14 -15.84
C VAL A 744 10.14 -30.70 -14.42
N CYS A 745 11.27 -31.34 -14.11
CA CYS A 745 11.47 -32.12 -12.87
C CYS A 745 12.35 -31.42 -11.83
N ASN A 746 13.09 -30.37 -12.18
CA ASN A 746 13.88 -29.57 -11.24
C ASN A 746 13.20 -28.24 -10.84
N LEU A 747 11.92 -28.08 -11.15
CA LEU A 747 11.13 -26.93 -10.70
C LEU A 747 10.84 -27.02 -9.20
N ALA A 748 11.02 -25.93 -8.46
CA ALA A 748 10.63 -25.83 -7.06
C ALA A 748 9.13 -26.14 -6.89
N HIS A 749 8.79 -26.93 -5.87
CA HIS A 749 7.41 -27.31 -5.63
C HIS A 749 6.53 -26.08 -5.36
N ALA A 750 5.32 -26.07 -5.93
CA ALA A 750 4.39 -24.96 -5.79
C ALA A 750 3.05 -25.45 -5.23
N LYS A 751 2.44 -24.69 -4.33
CA LYS A 751 1.06 -24.94 -3.87
C LYS A 751 0.08 -24.19 -4.76
N LEU A 752 -0.77 -24.92 -5.47
CA LEU A 752 -1.78 -24.40 -6.37
C LEU A 752 -3.16 -24.81 -5.84
N LYS A 753 -3.93 -23.83 -5.36
CA LYS A 753 -5.29 -24.02 -4.81
C LYS A 753 -5.38 -25.09 -3.69
N GLY A 754 -4.32 -25.19 -2.90
CA GLY A 754 -4.23 -26.09 -1.74
C GLY A 754 -3.44 -27.36 -2.00
N GLU A 755 -3.26 -27.74 -3.28
CA GLU A 755 -2.55 -28.96 -3.68
C GLU A 755 -1.12 -28.65 -4.11
N THR A 756 -0.19 -29.57 -3.82
CA THR A 756 1.22 -29.41 -4.19
C THR A 756 1.45 -29.93 -5.62
N SER A 757 2.11 -29.13 -6.44
CA SER A 757 2.66 -29.51 -7.75
C SER A 757 4.16 -29.73 -7.62
N GLU A 758 4.62 -30.94 -7.93
CA GLU A 758 6.01 -31.42 -7.80
C GLU A 758 6.80 -31.35 -9.12
N GLY A 759 6.33 -30.49 -10.02
CA GLY A 759 6.86 -30.29 -11.36
C GLY A 759 5.86 -29.56 -12.23
N MET A 760 6.11 -29.55 -13.53
CA MET A 760 5.25 -28.90 -14.52
C MET A 760 5.27 -29.67 -15.84
N LEU A 761 4.09 -29.94 -16.40
CA LEU A 761 3.98 -30.43 -17.78
C LEU A 761 4.14 -29.27 -18.75
N LEU A 762 4.76 -29.49 -19.91
CA LEU A 762 4.92 -28.46 -20.93
C LEU A 762 3.82 -28.52 -21.99
N ALA A 763 3.32 -27.35 -22.37
CA ALA A 763 2.38 -27.18 -23.47
C ALA A 763 2.82 -26.04 -24.40
N ALA A 764 2.39 -26.07 -25.66
CA ALA A 764 2.54 -24.96 -26.58
C ALA A 764 1.19 -24.29 -26.81
N LYS A 765 1.18 -22.96 -26.72
CA LYS A 765 0.00 -22.11 -26.83
C LYS A 765 0.13 -21.19 -28.04
N LYS A 766 -0.96 -21.04 -28.80
CA LYS A 766 -1.07 -20.07 -29.90
C LYS A 766 -2.41 -19.35 -29.86
N GLU A 767 -2.35 -18.02 -29.85
CA GLU A 767 -3.53 -17.17 -30.00
C GLU A 767 -3.83 -16.95 -31.49
N TYR A 768 -5.10 -17.02 -31.86
CA TYR A 768 -5.57 -16.75 -33.22
C TYR A 768 -6.92 -16.03 -33.18
N VAL A 769 -7.24 -15.31 -34.25
CA VAL A 769 -8.56 -14.70 -34.43
C VAL A 769 -9.37 -15.63 -35.30
N ASP A 770 -10.52 -16.08 -34.81
CA ASP A 770 -11.39 -16.93 -35.61
C ASP A 770 -12.15 -16.13 -36.69
N LYS A 771 -12.88 -16.84 -37.56
CA LYS A 771 -13.62 -16.22 -38.67
C LYS A 771 -14.68 -15.19 -38.22
N SER A 772 -15.03 -15.15 -36.93
CA SER A 772 -15.98 -14.21 -36.34
C SER A 772 -15.32 -12.97 -35.72
N GLY A 773 -13.99 -12.84 -35.82
CA GLY A 773 -13.24 -11.73 -35.23
C GLY A 773 -12.97 -11.90 -33.74
N VAL A 774 -13.30 -13.07 -33.15
CA VAL A 774 -13.08 -13.36 -31.73
C VAL A 774 -11.69 -13.97 -31.54
N LYS A 775 -10.92 -13.40 -30.60
CA LYS A 775 -9.64 -13.99 -30.17
C LYS A 775 -9.89 -15.31 -29.46
N LYS A 776 -9.31 -16.39 -29.99
CA LYS A 776 -9.30 -17.73 -29.43
C LYS A 776 -7.87 -18.19 -29.19
N GLU A 777 -7.75 -19.20 -28.36
CA GLU A 777 -6.48 -19.79 -27.96
C GLU A 777 -6.51 -21.30 -28.28
N LYS A 778 -5.43 -21.80 -28.89
CA LYS A 778 -5.18 -23.23 -29.07
C LYS A 778 -4.02 -23.63 -28.15
N LEU A 779 -4.18 -24.74 -27.44
CA LEU A 779 -3.19 -25.33 -26.55
C LEU A 779 -2.90 -26.76 -27.01
N ALA A 780 -1.63 -27.17 -27.04
CA ALA A 780 -1.20 -28.51 -27.42
C ALA A 780 -0.12 -29.01 -26.45
N LEU A 781 -0.23 -30.24 -25.94
CA LEU A 781 0.75 -30.79 -25.00
C LEU A 781 2.01 -31.27 -25.74
N LEU A 782 3.19 -31.06 -25.15
CA LEU A 782 4.45 -31.59 -25.68
C LEU A 782 4.53 -33.09 -25.39
N SER A 783 4.62 -33.91 -26.44
CA SER A 783 4.54 -35.37 -26.34
C SER A 783 5.76 -36.08 -26.91
N ALA A 784 6.05 -37.26 -26.36
CA ALA A 784 7.14 -38.14 -26.78
C ALA A 784 6.65 -39.60 -26.80
N PRO A 785 5.84 -39.99 -27.79
CA PRO A 785 5.13 -41.28 -27.80
C PRO A 785 6.05 -42.50 -27.93
N ASN A 786 7.20 -42.37 -28.58
CA ASN A 786 8.16 -43.47 -28.78
C ASN A 786 9.18 -43.58 -27.62
N SER A 787 9.16 -42.64 -26.69
CA SER A 787 10.03 -42.57 -25.52
C SER A 787 9.41 -43.27 -24.31
N LYS A 788 10.25 -43.75 -23.40
CA LYS A 788 9.82 -44.43 -22.16
C LYS A 788 9.81 -43.43 -20.99
N GLN A 789 9.01 -43.72 -19.97
CA GLN A 789 9.01 -42.98 -18.71
C GLN A 789 10.43 -42.89 -18.11
N GLY A 790 10.86 -41.67 -17.82
CA GLY A 790 12.21 -41.35 -17.31
C GLY A 790 13.24 -41.01 -18.38
N ASP A 791 12.96 -41.23 -19.67
CA ASP A 791 13.84 -40.78 -20.76
C ASP A 791 14.04 -39.26 -20.65
N ARG A 792 15.30 -38.81 -20.70
CA ARG A 792 15.64 -37.39 -20.61
C ARG A 792 15.38 -36.69 -21.94
N VAL A 793 14.90 -35.46 -21.86
CA VAL A 793 14.71 -34.55 -23.00
C VAL A 793 15.78 -33.48 -22.93
N TYR A 794 16.47 -33.25 -24.03
CA TYR A 794 17.60 -32.32 -24.09
C TYR A 794 17.71 -31.66 -25.48
N PRO A 795 18.32 -30.48 -25.59
CA PRO A 795 18.62 -29.87 -26.88
C PRO A 795 19.67 -30.69 -27.64
N ASP A 796 19.53 -30.77 -28.95
CA ASP A 796 20.45 -31.51 -29.82
C ASP A 796 21.92 -31.07 -29.59
N GLY A 797 22.82 -32.05 -29.41
CA GLY A 797 24.23 -31.79 -29.08
C GLY A 797 24.54 -31.50 -27.60
N GLU A 798 23.55 -31.48 -26.69
CA GLU A 798 23.75 -31.18 -25.25
C GLU A 798 23.64 -32.42 -24.33
N LYS A 799 23.59 -33.64 -24.88
CA LYS A 799 23.36 -34.89 -24.13
C LYS A 799 24.36 -35.10 -23.00
N GLU A 800 25.64 -34.82 -23.24
CA GLU A 800 26.72 -35.07 -22.27
C GLU A 800 26.63 -34.18 -21.03
N LYS A 801 25.96 -33.02 -21.13
CA LYS A 801 25.75 -32.11 -20.00
C LYS A 801 24.67 -32.59 -19.02
N LEU A 802 23.88 -33.62 -19.39
CA LEU A 802 22.89 -34.26 -18.51
C LEU A 802 23.51 -35.09 -17.38
N LEU A 803 24.83 -35.30 -17.41
CA LEU A 803 25.58 -35.98 -16.35
C LEU A 803 25.81 -35.07 -15.12
N GLN A 804 25.45 -33.79 -15.21
CA GLN A 804 25.59 -32.83 -14.11
C GLN A 804 24.37 -32.84 -13.17
N THR A 805 24.59 -32.44 -11.91
CA THR A 805 23.51 -32.26 -10.93
C THR A 805 22.68 -31.02 -11.27
N PHE A 806 21.40 -31.20 -11.62
CA PHE A 806 20.48 -30.10 -11.88
C PHE A 806 20.19 -29.30 -10.61
N LYS A 807 20.34 -27.98 -10.69
CA LYS A 807 19.92 -27.07 -9.61
C LYS A 807 18.40 -26.94 -9.62
N THR A 808 17.79 -26.82 -8.45
CA THR A 808 16.37 -26.46 -8.34
C THR A 808 16.15 -25.06 -8.91
N ILE A 809 15.15 -24.90 -9.77
CA ILE A 809 14.81 -23.63 -10.44
C ILE A 809 13.43 -23.15 -10.01
N THR A 810 13.20 -21.84 -10.01
CA THR A 810 11.86 -21.26 -9.82
C THR A 810 11.10 -21.17 -11.14
N TYR A 811 9.78 -20.91 -11.09
CA TYR A 811 9.01 -20.65 -12.31
C TYR A 811 9.55 -19.45 -13.11
N ASN A 812 10.02 -18.41 -12.42
CA ASN A 812 10.65 -17.25 -13.06
C ASN A 812 11.97 -17.62 -13.75
N ASP A 813 12.70 -18.61 -13.23
CA ASP A 813 13.90 -19.13 -13.90
C ASP A 813 13.54 -19.94 -15.15
N PHE A 814 12.47 -20.74 -15.09
CA PHE A 814 11.93 -21.42 -16.26
C PHE A 814 11.49 -20.43 -17.36
N GLN A 815 10.82 -19.33 -17.01
CA GLN A 815 10.39 -18.30 -17.96
C GLN A 815 11.53 -17.60 -18.71
N LYS A 816 12.79 -17.73 -18.25
CA LYS A 816 13.96 -17.23 -18.98
C LYS A 816 14.31 -18.10 -20.19
N TYR A 817 13.88 -19.37 -20.21
CA TYR A 817 14.08 -20.27 -21.33
C TYR A 817 13.09 -19.96 -22.43
N ARG A 818 13.60 -19.81 -23.66
CA ARG A 818 12.77 -19.62 -24.84
C ARG A 818 12.73 -20.91 -25.65
N PHE A 819 11.52 -21.33 -25.99
CA PHE A 819 11.29 -22.38 -26.96
C PHE A 819 10.47 -21.85 -28.12
N ASP A 820 10.87 -22.21 -29.34
CA ASP A 820 10.13 -21.92 -30.55
C ASP A 820 9.55 -23.23 -31.12
N VAL A 821 8.30 -23.19 -31.60
CA VAL A 821 7.71 -24.29 -32.38
C VAL A 821 7.86 -24.01 -33.87
N LYS A 822 8.45 -24.94 -34.61
CA LYS A 822 8.60 -24.89 -36.07
C LYS A 822 8.42 -26.28 -36.67
N ASN A 823 7.61 -26.42 -37.72
CA ASN A 823 7.28 -27.70 -38.36
C ASN A 823 6.79 -28.76 -37.34
N LYS A 824 6.01 -28.33 -36.34
CA LYS A 824 5.56 -29.15 -35.18
C LYS A 824 6.69 -29.69 -34.28
N GLU A 825 7.94 -29.30 -34.49
CA GLU A 825 9.07 -29.63 -33.61
C GLU A 825 9.37 -28.47 -32.65
N VAL A 826 9.85 -28.78 -31.44
CA VAL A 826 10.18 -27.79 -30.41
C VAL A 826 11.68 -27.54 -30.38
N PHE A 827 12.08 -26.28 -30.44
CA PHE A 827 13.48 -25.86 -30.42
C PHE A 827 13.77 -24.99 -29.21
N TRP A 828 14.82 -25.29 -28.45
CA TRP A 828 15.39 -24.35 -27.51
C TRP A 828 16.20 -23.29 -28.25
N VAL A 829 16.00 -22.01 -27.91
CA VAL A 829 16.69 -20.88 -28.54
C VAL A 829 17.79 -20.37 -27.61
N ASN A 830 19.05 -20.59 -27.97
CA ASN A 830 20.20 -20.01 -27.30
C ASN A 830 20.53 -18.64 -27.92
N LYS A 831 20.69 -17.59 -27.09
CA LYS A 831 20.74 -16.19 -27.54
C LYS A 831 22.14 -15.59 -27.70
N GLU A 832 23.21 -16.38 -27.79
CA GLU A 832 24.59 -15.85 -27.83
C GLU A 832 25.49 -16.35 -28.99
N GLU A 833 25.06 -16.34 -30.24
CA GLU A 833 26.03 -16.22 -31.36
C GLU A 833 25.54 -15.23 -32.45
N ASN A 834 26.35 -14.21 -32.68
CA ASN A 834 26.31 -13.13 -33.70
C ASN A 834 25.49 -11.85 -33.45
N LYS A 835 26.26 -10.77 -33.22
CA LYS A 835 25.86 -9.36 -33.05
C LYS A 835 25.36 -8.65 -34.32
N THR A 836 24.88 -9.36 -35.34
CA THR A 836 24.47 -8.71 -36.59
C THR A 836 23.15 -9.19 -37.18
N ASP A 837 22.56 -10.29 -36.71
CA ASP A 837 21.23 -10.73 -37.13
C ASP A 837 20.48 -11.36 -35.94
N ASN A 838 19.21 -11.00 -35.73
CA ASN A 838 18.35 -11.47 -34.64
C ASN A 838 17.95 -12.98 -34.72
N LYS A 839 18.88 -13.88 -35.04
CA LYS A 839 18.67 -15.34 -35.13
C LYS A 839 19.63 -16.09 -34.20
N GLY A 840 19.22 -16.28 -32.94
CA GLY A 840 19.93 -17.18 -32.01
C GLY A 840 19.95 -18.63 -32.50
N GLU A 841 20.96 -19.40 -32.08
CA GLU A 841 21.10 -20.83 -32.40
C GLU A 841 19.88 -21.61 -31.88
N LYS A 842 19.25 -22.41 -32.74
CA LYS A 842 18.07 -23.21 -32.39
C LYS A 842 18.44 -24.68 -32.33
N LYS A 843 18.37 -25.26 -31.13
CA LYS A 843 18.64 -26.69 -30.91
C LYS A 843 17.33 -27.42 -30.70
N ALA A 844 17.04 -28.44 -31.52
CA ALA A 844 15.82 -29.23 -31.39
C ALA A 844 15.81 -29.97 -30.05
N LEU A 845 14.70 -29.92 -29.31
CA LEU A 845 14.51 -30.78 -28.16
C LEU A 845 14.27 -32.22 -28.62
N ARG A 846 14.97 -33.17 -28.01
CA ARG A 846 14.89 -34.59 -28.37
C ARG A 846 15.12 -35.49 -27.18
N THR A 847 14.69 -36.73 -27.32
CA THR A 847 15.21 -37.88 -26.57
C THR A 847 16.21 -38.63 -27.46
N ASP A 848 16.74 -39.75 -26.95
CA ASP A 848 17.54 -40.68 -27.75
C ASP A 848 16.76 -41.32 -28.91
N LYS A 849 15.42 -41.32 -28.84
CA LYS A 849 14.56 -42.06 -29.78
C LYS A 849 13.83 -41.16 -30.77
N GLU A 850 13.52 -39.92 -30.39
CA GLU A 850 12.73 -39.03 -31.23
C GLU A 850 12.97 -37.55 -30.88
N LYS A 851 12.62 -36.67 -31.81
CA LYS A 851 12.47 -35.25 -31.53
C LYS A 851 11.12 -34.98 -30.86
N ILE A 852 11.09 -34.00 -29.97
CA ILE A 852 9.85 -33.60 -29.29
C ILE A 852 8.93 -32.87 -30.26
N LYS A 853 7.71 -33.38 -30.38
CA LYS A 853 6.69 -32.85 -31.28
C LYS A 853 5.50 -32.30 -30.51
N VAL A 854 4.85 -31.30 -31.10
CA VAL A 854 3.65 -30.66 -30.57
C VAL A 854 2.68 -30.32 -31.70
N ASP A 855 1.41 -30.68 -31.55
CA ASP A 855 0.39 -30.52 -32.60
C ASP A 855 -0.23 -29.10 -32.61
N ILE A 856 0.63 -28.11 -32.88
CA ILE A 856 0.25 -26.71 -33.01
C ILE A 856 1.07 -26.05 -34.12
N ASP A 857 0.50 -25.02 -34.75
CA ASP A 857 1.15 -24.32 -35.85
C ASP A 857 2.36 -23.51 -35.38
N ASP A 858 3.26 -23.22 -36.31
CA ASP A 858 4.48 -22.44 -36.09
C ASP A 858 4.21 -21.11 -35.38
N GLY A 859 5.16 -20.67 -34.55
CA GLY A 859 5.06 -19.45 -33.76
C GLY A 859 4.23 -19.58 -32.49
N ALA A 860 3.87 -20.80 -32.09
CA ALA A 860 3.35 -21.08 -30.75
C ALA A 860 4.45 -20.91 -29.68
N GLU A 861 4.06 -20.40 -28.52
CA GLU A 861 4.92 -20.23 -27.35
C GLU A 861 4.80 -21.43 -26.42
N VAL A 862 5.92 -22.00 -25.96
CA VAL A 862 5.91 -23.10 -24.99
C VAL A 862 5.84 -22.52 -23.58
N CYS A 863 4.90 -23.01 -22.79
CA CYS A 863 4.61 -22.57 -21.42
C CYS A 863 4.52 -23.75 -20.44
#